data_AF-A0AAD2F353-F1
#
_entry.id   AF-A0AAD2F353-F1
#
_cell.length_a   1.000
_cell.length_b   1.000
_cell.length_c   1.000
_cell.angle_alpha   90.00
_cell.angle_beta   90.00
_cell.angle_gamma   90.00
#
_symmetry.space_group_name_H-M   'P 1'
#
loop_
_entity.id
_entity.type
_entity.pdbx_description
1 polymer ?
#
loop_
_entity_poly.entity_id
_entity_poly.type
_entity_poly.pdbx_seq_one_letter_code
_entity_poly.pdbx_strand_id
1 'polypeptide(L)'
;MRNELLKSVLIVFLFWFIVLTVAALPDLQMLRATAIRLGVIWSGGVLLGTGFWLLRRAVRGAPGSESAEQSIVTATIMSDPQTKSTQSVPLPAALLPAMAHNIGAALSDTRTGQIAQNLMQRYPWWNAYAAKNPLHAAALLDVWRILLSKQDLPAAPVPQDHGGATLVEHTLNVLDGMLELAPAWRYEGVRDTKGKVVVPVADVNRGFHVFDKGDPVLNPMLVLAAVAHDIGKVECYRQVDPKRPERVEEVAPNHGEMGAKMLRGVPSLMNLSIGDRQALILAVSYYHHMSDMPIAGWMGDLPRSLMMLLYEADCLASWREGGRDEEKMRAGSVTQRAAKGDAAQRSQASVQDMMPQEDDDAPAFEHDDLQEDPNATATEEARHLIDRARAAAPAREHKRKDATEVNADVARPYWKHPTGRTPLDFLTEALTRDSAINGRSTQKRLAIWSAPWLYVLDQKMRTVMEPDIGDTSAPRGQMSSFTKELLAQLEAKGWLYNNHEGVRLSHKRALWLCDMGGDNQVAMLVVSDECIPKIILTNAGGIKEAPQIVRPLWGATSAINKRGGSVDDGDISETPEPPATAGEARMHLKEVESEREAPEDSVPAPQESDVFSVLPPGFGAAIVESDEPDDPELALPPRPILDLYRLRQDVMEGKFMPEKHDDGTVLVAADLVWTEYEQPRTIPEGMKLVLNSRTGTKFLRFKLA
;
A
#
# COMPACT_ATOMS: atom_id res chain seq x y z
N MET A 1 33.79 -12.50 12.14
CA MET A 1 33.17 -11.47 13.01
C MET A 1 31.93 -10.90 12.33
N ARG A 2 30.79 -10.73 13.03
CA ARG A 2 29.55 -10.15 12.47
C ARG A 2 29.41 -8.63 12.66
N ASN A 3 30.24 -8.02 13.50
CA ASN A 3 30.19 -6.58 13.76
C ASN A 3 31.11 -5.83 12.78
N GLU A 4 30.52 -5.00 11.92
CA GLU A 4 31.24 -4.25 10.88
C GLU A 4 32.20 -3.19 11.46
N LEU A 5 31.89 -2.63 12.64
CA LEU A 5 32.77 -1.70 13.33
C LEU A 5 34.05 -2.40 13.79
N LEU A 6 33.91 -3.58 14.39
CA LEU A 6 35.05 -4.37 14.87
C LEU A 6 35.94 -4.84 13.72
N LYS A 7 35.35 -5.19 12.56
CA LYS A 7 36.12 -5.50 11.34
C LYS A 7 36.92 -4.28 10.87
N SER A 8 36.30 -3.11 10.84
CA SER A 8 36.93 -1.87 10.38
C SER A 8 38.11 -1.47 11.29
N VAL A 9 37.91 -1.56 12.61
CA VAL A 9 38.96 -1.32 13.61
C VAL A 9 40.12 -2.32 13.44
N LEU A 10 39.81 -3.60 13.25
CA LEU A 10 40.85 -4.62 13.06
C LEU A 10 41.66 -4.38 11.78
N ILE A 11 41.02 -4.01 10.67
CA ILE A 11 41.70 -3.74 9.39
C ILE A 11 42.67 -2.55 9.53
N VAL A 12 42.21 -1.46 10.15
CA VAL A 12 43.05 -0.27 10.38
C VAL A 12 44.22 -0.60 11.30
N PHE A 13 43.97 -1.34 12.38
CA PHE A 13 45.02 -1.78 13.30
C PHE A 13 46.07 -2.67 12.60
N LEU A 14 45.62 -3.67 11.84
CA LEU A 14 46.52 -4.61 11.16
C LEU A 14 47.39 -3.89 10.11
N PHE A 15 46.81 -2.94 9.38
CA PHE A 15 47.54 -2.11 8.43
C PHE A 15 48.67 -1.33 9.12
N TRP A 16 48.36 -0.60 10.19
CA TRP A 16 49.37 0.17 10.93
C TRP A 16 50.42 -0.70 11.59
N PHE A 17 50.02 -1.85 12.13
CA PHE A 17 50.96 -2.82 12.69
C PHE A 17 51.98 -3.27 11.65
N ILE A 18 51.55 -3.61 10.42
CA ILE A 18 52.44 -4.01 9.33
C ILE A 18 53.37 -2.86 8.93
N VAL A 19 52.82 -1.65 8.73
CA VAL A 19 53.62 -0.46 8.34
C VAL A 19 54.70 -0.15 9.39
N LEU A 20 54.34 -0.16 10.68
CA LEU A 20 55.27 0.11 11.78
C LEU A 20 56.31 -1.01 11.94
N THR A 21 55.90 -2.27 11.78
CA THR A 21 56.82 -3.42 11.85
C THR A 21 57.86 -3.36 10.73
N VAL A 22 57.43 -3.08 9.48
CA VAL A 22 58.35 -2.91 8.35
C VAL A 22 59.26 -1.70 8.54
N ALA A 23 58.76 -0.61 9.13
CA ALA A 23 59.54 0.59 9.40
C ALA A 23 60.59 0.42 10.52
N ALA A 24 60.41 -0.56 11.42
CA ALA A 24 61.32 -0.86 12.53
C ALA A 24 62.47 -1.82 12.16
N LEU A 25 62.40 -2.49 11.00
CA LEU A 25 63.45 -3.42 10.56
C LEU A 25 64.66 -2.66 9.97
N PRO A 26 65.89 -2.86 10.51
CA PRO A 26 67.06 -2.05 10.18
C PRO A 26 67.60 -2.27 8.75
N ASP A 27 67.42 -3.46 8.19
CA ASP A 27 68.05 -3.87 6.93
C ASP A 27 67.23 -3.52 5.67
N LEU A 28 66.07 -2.88 5.83
CA LEU A 28 65.11 -2.64 4.76
C LEU A 28 64.98 -1.16 4.40
N GLN A 29 66.10 -0.47 4.15
CA GLN A 29 66.10 0.98 3.93
C GLN A 29 65.21 1.45 2.76
N MET A 30 65.17 0.72 1.64
CA MET A 30 64.27 1.03 0.52
C MET A 30 62.79 0.85 0.87
N LEU A 31 62.44 -0.24 1.56
CA LEU A 31 61.05 -0.52 1.96
C LEU A 31 60.60 0.42 3.07
N ARG A 32 61.51 0.87 3.94
CA ARG A 32 61.23 1.86 4.99
C ARG A 32 60.82 3.20 4.39
N ALA A 33 61.53 3.68 3.38
CA ALA A 33 61.17 4.92 2.68
C ALA A 33 59.78 4.82 2.01
N THR A 34 59.49 3.68 1.37
CA THR A 34 58.20 3.42 0.72
C THR A 34 57.07 3.25 1.74
N ALA A 35 57.30 2.56 2.85
CA ALA A 35 56.33 2.37 3.93
C ALA A 35 55.98 3.70 4.62
N ILE A 36 56.97 4.58 4.84
CA ILE A 36 56.74 5.92 5.37
C ILE A 36 55.91 6.76 4.39
N ARG A 37 56.24 6.74 3.09
CA ARG A 37 55.48 7.48 2.06
C ARG A 37 54.02 6.99 1.97
N LEU A 38 53.80 5.68 1.94
CA LEU A 38 52.47 5.09 1.92
C LEU A 38 51.69 5.41 3.21
N GLY A 39 52.35 5.36 4.37
CA GLY A 39 51.76 5.73 5.65
C GLY A 39 51.32 7.20 5.68
N VAL A 40 52.12 8.12 5.15
CA VAL A 40 51.77 9.55 5.06
C VAL A 40 50.57 9.79 4.13
N ILE A 41 50.57 9.17 2.93
CA ILE A 41 49.46 9.30 1.96
C ILE A 41 48.14 8.76 2.56
N TRP A 42 48.21 7.60 3.22
CA TRP A 42 47.03 6.98 3.83
C TRP A 42 46.52 7.77 5.04
N SER A 43 47.39 8.22 5.94
CA SER A 43 47.02 9.12 7.04
C SER A 43 46.36 10.39 6.53
N GLY A 44 46.90 10.99 5.46
CA GLY A 44 46.31 12.15 4.80
C GLY A 44 44.90 11.84 4.29
N GLY A 45 44.70 10.71 3.61
CA GLY A 45 43.38 10.29 3.13
C GLY A 45 42.35 10.06 4.24
N VAL A 46 42.75 9.42 5.34
CA VAL A 46 41.88 9.20 6.51
C VAL A 46 41.53 10.51 7.19
N LEU A 47 42.50 11.41 7.40
CA LEU A 47 42.27 12.72 8.00
C LEU A 47 41.38 13.61 7.12
N LEU A 48 41.59 13.62 5.80
CA LEU A 48 40.74 14.34 4.85
C LEU A 48 39.33 13.75 4.80
N GLY A 49 39.19 12.43 4.78
CA GLY A 49 37.89 11.76 4.80
C GLY A 49 37.12 12.01 6.10
N THR A 50 37.80 11.93 7.24
CA THR A 50 37.21 12.20 8.56
C THR A 50 36.86 13.69 8.71
N GLY A 51 37.75 14.58 8.25
CA GLY A 51 37.50 16.01 8.19
C GLY A 51 36.31 16.36 7.30
N PHE A 52 36.20 15.76 6.12
CA PHE A 52 35.04 15.93 5.22
C PHE A 52 33.75 15.39 5.84
N TRP A 53 33.80 14.24 6.53
CA TRP A 53 32.65 13.69 7.23
C TRP A 53 32.19 14.58 8.39
N LEU A 54 33.14 15.09 9.20
CA LEU A 54 32.86 16.02 10.30
C LEU A 54 32.35 17.37 9.78
N LEU A 55 32.92 17.89 8.70
CA LEU A 55 32.47 19.12 8.04
C LEU A 55 31.05 18.94 7.48
N ARG A 56 30.77 17.84 6.79
CA ARG A 56 29.42 17.50 6.31
C ARG A 56 28.43 17.33 7.45
N ARG A 57 28.87 16.78 8.59
CA ARG A 57 28.05 16.65 9.80
C ARG A 57 27.82 18.00 10.49
N ALA A 58 28.82 18.89 10.52
CA ALA A 58 28.71 20.24 11.07
C ALA A 58 27.81 21.12 10.20
N VAL A 59 27.93 21.03 8.87
CA VAL A 59 27.05 21.71 7.90
C VAL A 59 25.60 21.22 8.02
N ARG A 60 25.39 19.94 8.38
CA ARG A 60 24.05 19.37 8.62
C ARG A 60 23.56 19.51 10.06
N GLY A 61 24.44 19.90 10.98
CA GLY A 61 24.20 19.87 12.42
C GLY A 61 24.24 21.25 13.06
N ALA A 62 24.40 22.33 12.29
CA ALA A 62 24.33 23.70 12.78
C ALA A 62 22.89 23.99 13.28
N PRO A 63 22.66 24.09 14.59
CA PRO A 63 21.35 24.35 15.16
C PRO A 63 21.10 25.84 15.03
N GLY A 64 20.42 26.27 13.95
CA GLY A 64 20.13 27.70 13.79
C GLY A 64 19.41 28.13 12.52
N SER A 65 19.35 27.32 11.46
CA SER A 65 18.65 27.72 10.23
C SER A 65 17.36 26.94 9.94
N GLU A 66 17.10 25.80 10.60
CA GLU A 66 15.90 25.00 10.34
C GLU A 66 14.65 25.47 11.11
N SER A 67 14.77 26.22 12.21
CA SER A 67 13.59 26.67 12.99
C SER A 67 12.88 27.90 12.41
N ALA A 68 13.55 28.71 11.58
CA ALA A 68 12.94 29.86 10.92
C ALA A 68 12.22 29.46 9.61
N GLU A 69 12.73 28.48 8.86
CA GLU A 69 12.03 27.97 7.68
C GLU A 69 10.93 26.96 8.04
N GLN A 70 11.06 26.18 9.13
CA GLN A 70 9.97 25.28 9.54
C GLN A 70 8.78 26.01 10.17
N SER A 71 8.93 27.20 10.76
CA SER A 71 7.77 27.96 11.27
C SER A 71 6.93 28.58 10.15
N ILE A 72 7.54 28.99 9.05
CA ILE A 72 6.84 29.50 7.85
C ILE A 72 6.25 28.35 7.02
N VAL A 73 6.93 27.19 6.97
CA VAL A 73 6.44 26.00 6.25
C VAL A 73 5.36 25.25 7.04
N THR A 74 5.38 25.26 8.38
CA THR A 74 4.31 24.63 9.19
C THR A 74 3.01 25.43 9.16
N ALA A 75 3.07 26.76 9.04
CA ALA A 75 1.86 27.59 8.87
C ALA A 75 1.28 27.54 7.44
N THR A 76 2.09 27.22 6.43
CA THR A 76 1.64 27.19 5.01
C THR A 76 1.19 25.79 4.56
N ILE A 77 1.56 24.71 5.27
CA ILE A 77 1.19 23.32 4.91
C ILE A 77 -0.18 22.88 5.49
N MET A 78 -0.84 23.67 6.34
CA MET A 78 -2.18 23.33 6.85
C MET A 78 -3.34 23.69 5.89
N SER A 79 -3.07 24.13 4.66
CA SER A 79 -4.09 24.59 3.71
C SER A 79 -4.03 24.01 2.29
N ASP A 80 -3.43 22.82 2.07
CA ASP A 80 -3.77 22.00 0.89
C ASP A 80 -3.26 20.54 0.97
N PRO A 81 -4.12 19.50 1.05
CA PRO A 81 -3.69 18.11 0.90
C PRO A 81 -3.93 17.64 -0.54
N GLN A 82 -3.01 17.97 -1.45
CA GLN A 82 -2.77 17.19 -2.68
C GLN A 82 -1.40 16.51 -2.64
N THR A 83 -1.20 15.63 -1.66
CA THR A 83 -0.15 14.61 -1.76
C THR A 83 -0.72 13.37 -2.44
N LYS A 84 -0.04 12.96 -3.52
CA LYS A 84 -0.36 11.86 -4.43
C LYS A 84 -0.36 10.50 -3.71
N SER A 85 -1.45 10.22 -3.00
CA SER A 85 -1.96 8.87 -2.81
C SER A 85 -2.46 8.37 -4.18
N THR A 86 -2.39 7.06 -4.43
CA THR A 86 -3.15 6.38 -5.49
C THR A 86 -4.49 7.08 -5.68
N GLN A 87 -4.78 7.54 -6.91
CA GLN A 87 -6.07 8.17 -7.22
C GLN A 87 -7.17 7.14 -6.95
N SER A 88 -7.67 7.12 -5.72
CA SER A 88 -8.98 6.59 -5.40
C SER A 88 -9.92 7.30 -6.36
N VAL A 89 -10.70 6.54 -7.14
CA VAL A 89 -11.83 7.10 -7.90
C VAL A 89 -12.53 8.09 -6.98
N PRO A 90 -12.62 9.39 -7.33
CA PRO A 90 -13.22 10.36 -6.44
C PRO A 90 -14.63 9.86 -6.15
N LEU A 91 -14.85 9.55 -4.87
CA LEU A 91 -16.14 9.12 -4.39
C LEU A 91 -17.16 10.16 -4.86
N PRO A 92 -18.28 9.74 -5.49
CA PRO A 92 -19.30 10.67 -5.94
C PRO A 92 -19.62 11.67 -4.82
N ALA A 93 -19.58 12.97 -5.10
CA ALA A 93 -19.77 14.01 -4.08
C ALA A 93 -21.09 13.85 -3.28
N ALA A 94 -22.07 13.13 -3.84
CA ALA A 94 -23.32 12.76 -3.20
C ALA A 94 -23.20 11.75 -2.04
N LEU A 95 -22.09 11.00 -1.93
CA LEU A 95 -21.93 9.97 -0.89
C LEU A 95 -21.64 10.55 0.50
N LEU A 96 -21.01 11.72 0.63
CA LEU A 96 -20.70 12.28 1.95
C LEU A 96 -21.96 12.73 2.71
N PRO A 97 -22.89 13.50 2.12
CA PRO A 97 -24.15 13.84 2.79
C PRO A 97 -25.00 12.60 3.09
N ALA A 98 -25.04 11.63 2.18
CA ALA A 98 -25.77 10.38 2.36
C ALA A 98 -25.22 9.56 3.53
N MET A 99 -23.89 9.42 3.62
CA MET A 99 -23.22 8.72 4.71
C MET A 99 -23.50 9.37 6.07
N ALA A 100 -23.39 10.70 6.17
CA ALA A 100 -23.70 11.41 7.42
C ALA A 100 -25.17 11.24 7.82
N HIS A 101 -26.09 11.26 6.84
CA HIS A 101 -27.49 11.00 7.07
C HIS A 101 -27.75 9.56 7.57
N ASN A 102 -27.11 8.57 6.95
CA ASN A 102 -27.25 7.15 7.33
C ASN A 102 -26.70 6.88 8.74
N ILE A 103 -25.53 7.44 9.08
CA ILE A 103 -24.97 7.37 10.44
C ILE A 103 -25.94 8.03 11.43
N GLY A 104 -26.39 9.25 11.15
CA GLY A 104 -27.35 9.95 12.02
C GLY A 104 -28.66 9.18 12.22
N ALA A 105 -29.20 8.58 11.16
CA ALA A 105 -30.40 7.75 11.21
C ALA A 105 -30.19 6.48 12.06
N ALA A 106 -29.09 5.76 11.84
CA ALA A 106 -28.77 4.56 12.61
C ALA A 106 -28.57 4.86 14.11
N LEU A 107 -27.94 5.99 14.45
CA LEU A 107 -27.69 6.39 15.83
C LEU A 107 -28.92 6.96 16.55
N SER A 108 -29.88 7.51 15.80
CA SER A 108 -31.14 8.03 16.35
C SER A 108 -32.25 6.98 16.47
N ASP A 109 -32.09 5.81 15.85
CA ASP A 109 -33.05 4.71 15.97
C ASP A 109 -32.96 4.06 17.36
N THR A 110 -33.91 4.43 18.22
CA THR A 110 -34.03 3.92 19.60
C THR A 110 -34.26 2.41 19.64
N ARG A 111 -34.94 1.82 18.65
CA ARG A 111 -35.18 0.38 18.59
C ARG A 111 -33.89 -0.36 18.30
N THR A 112 -33.15 0.05 17.27
CA THR A 112 -31.83 -0.52 16.96
C THR A 112 -30.87 -0.30 18.13
N GLY A 113 -30.95 0.86 18.80
CA GLY A 113 -30.18 1.13 20.00
C GLY A 113 -30.45 0.16 21.16
N GLN A 114 -31.72 -0.18 21.40
CA GLN A 114 -32.10 -1.15 22.43
C GLN A 114 -31.72 -2.57 22.04
N ILE A 115 -31.85 -2.95 20.76
CA ILE A 115 -31.40 -4.25 20.24
C ILE A 115 -29.89 -4.39 20.42
N ALA A 116 -29.12 -3.37 20.03
CA ALA A 116 -27.66 -3.34 20.18
C ALA A 116 -27.24 -3.58 21.64
N GLN A 117 -27.87 -2.86 22.58
CA GLN A 117 -27.60 -3.00 24.00
C GLN A 117 -27.97 -4.39 24.53
N ASN A 118 -29.15 -4.90 24.17
CA ASN A 118 -29.61 -6.22 24.59
C ASN A 118 -28.72 -7.34 24.04
N LEU A 119 -28.25 -7.23 22.80
CA LEU A 119 -27.33 -8.19 22.20
C LEU A 119 -25.98 -8.18 22.91
N MET A 120 -25.42 -6.98 23.16
CA MET A 120 -24.15 -6.85 23.87
C MET A 120 -24.22 -7.40 25.29
N GLN A 121 -25.33 -7.17 26.01
CA GLN A 121 -25.55 -7.71 27.36
C GLN A 121 -25.58 -9.24 27.43
N ARG A 122 -25.75 -9.96 26.31
CA ARG A 122 -25.67 -11.43 26.28
C ARG A 122 -24.23 -11.93 26.40
N TYR A 123 -23.24 -11.09 26.10
CA TYR A 123 -21.84 -11.45 26.22
C TYR A 123 -21.39 -11.29 27.68
N PRO A 124 -20.90 -12.36 28.35
CA PRO A 124 -20.55 -12.31 29.77
C PRO A 124 -19.53 -11.22 30.12
N TRP A 125 -18.67 -10.87 29.17
CA TRP A 125 -17.62 -9.88 29.31
C TRP A 125 -18.10 -8.43 29.18
N TRP A 126 -19.28 -8.18 28.59
CA TRP A 126 -19.74 -6.83 28.24
C TRP A 126 -19.82 -5.90 29.44
N ASN A 127 -20.40 -6.35 30.55
CA ASN A 127 -20.56 -5.51 31.74
C ASN A 127 -19.22 -5.10 32.34
N ALA A 128 -18.25 -6.02 32.38
CA ALA A 128 -16.90 -5.73 32.85
C ALA A 128 -16.16 -4.79 31.88
N TYR A 129 -16.31 -5.01 30.57
CA TYR A 129 -15.75 -4.15 29.53
C TYR A 129 -16.29 -2.72 29.62
N ALA A 130 -17.63 -2.56 29.70
CA ALA A 130 -18.28 -1.26 29.75
C ALA A 130 -17.97 -0.49 31.04
N ALA A 131 -17.86 -1.20 32.16
CA ALA A 131 -17.45 -0.58 33.43
C ALA A 131 -16.00 -0.09 33.38
N LYS A 132 -15.08 -0.86 32.78
CA LYS A 132 -13.65 -0.52 32.71
C LYS A 132 -13.32 0.50 31.62
N ASN A 133 -13.99 0.42 30.47
CA ASN A 133 -13.71 1.20 29.27
C ASN A 133 -14.98 1.92 28.76
N PRO A 134 -15.60 2.83 29.54
CA PRO A 134 -16.92 3.39 29.22
C PRO A 134 -16.95 4.16 27.89
N LEU A 135 -15.88 4.86 27.53
CA LEU A 135 -15.78 5.60 26.27
C LEU A 135 -15.71 4.65 25.06
N HIS A 136 -14.92 3.58 25.14
CA HIS A 136 -14.83 2.57 24.08
C HIS A 136 -16.11 1.73 23.99
N ALA A 137 -16.79 1.47 25.11
CA ALA A 137 -18.09 0.80 25.10
C ALA A 137 -19.18 1.64 24.41
N ALA A 138 -19.20 2.97 24.63
CA ALA A 138 -20.08 3.87 23.89
C ALA A 138 -19.77 3.86 22.38
N ALA A 139 -18.49 3.94 22.01
CA ALA A 139 -18.03 3.84 20.62
C ALA A 139 -18.43 2.52 19.96
N LEU A 140 -18.26 1.40 20.69
CA LEU A 140 -18.60 0.07 20.22
C LEU A 140 -20.11 -0.07 19.99
N LEU A 141 -20.96 0.42 20.91
CA LEU A 141 -22.41 0.40 20.72
C LEU A 141 -22.85 1.17 19.49
N ASP A 142 -22.25 2.32 19.22
CA ASP A 142 -22.58 3.13 18.05
C ASP A 142 -22.16 2.46 16.74
N VAL A 143 -20.96 1.86 16.69
CA VAL A 143 -20.54 1.03 15.56
C VAL A 143 -21.47 -0.16 15.37
N TRP A 144 -21.85 -0.82 16.46
CA TRP A 144 -22.76 -1.97 16.43
C TRP A 144 -24.15 -1.60 15.92
N ARG A 145 -24.68 -0.43 16.30
CA ARG A 145 -25.95 0.10 15.77
C ARG A 145 -25.89 0.30 14.26
N ILE A 146 -24.78 0.81 13.74
CA ILE A 146 -24.58 1.00 12.29
C ILE A 146 -24.60 -0.35 11.57
N LEU A 147 -23.90 -1.36 12.09
CA LEU A 147 -23.94 -2.71 11.50
C LEU A 147 -25.34 -3.33 11.55
N LEU A 148 -26.02 -3.23 12.69
CA LEU A 148 -27.38 -3.78 12.87
C LEU A 148 -28.43 -3.09 12.00
N SER A 149 -28.19 -1.86 11.54
CA SER A 149 -29.08 -1.21 10.57
C SER A 149 -29.19 -1.98 9.25
N LYS A 150 -28.25 -2.90 8.99
CA LYS A 150 -28.20 -3.82 7.85
C LYS A 150 -27.90 -5.26 8.31
N GLN A 151 -28.60 -5.74 9.35
CA GLN A 151 -28.34 -7.06 9.95
C GLN A 151 -28.32 -8.24 8.97
N ASP A 152 -29.12 -8.20 7.90
CA ASP A 152 -29.26 -9.28 6.91
C ASP A 152 -28.28 -9.13 5.73
N LEU A 153 -27.38 -8.14 5.78
CA LEU A 153 -26.38 -7.93 4.74
C LEU A 153 -25.38 -9.09 4.77
N PRO A 154 -25.08 -9.77 3.65
CA PRO A 154 -24.08 -10.83 3.62
C PRO A 154 -22.67 -10.26 3.86
N ALA A 155 -21.79 -11.08 4.44
CA ALA A 155 -20.39 -10.73 4.67
C ALA A 155 -19.60 -10.59 3.36
N ALA A 156 -20.00 -11.26 2.28
CA ALA A 156 -19.35 -11.19 0.98
C ALA A 156 -20.36 -11.09 -0.17
N PRO A 157 -19.98 -10.49 -1.32
CA PRO A 157 -20.87 -10.35 -2.48
C PRO A 157 -21.05 -11.66 -3.24
N VAL A 158 -20.11 -12.59 -3.12
CA VAL A 158 -20.20 -13.91 -3.75
C VAL A 158 -21.03 -14.82 -2.85
N PRO A 159 -22.15 -15.39 -3.34
CA PRO A 159 -22.93 -16.34 -2.56
C PRO A 159 -22.08 -17.53 -2.09
N GLN A 160 -22.30 -17.98 -0.86
CA GLN A 160 -21.53 -19.06 -0.19
C GLN A 160 -20.07 -18.70 0.15
N ASP A 161 -19.55 -17.56 -0.28
CA ASP A 161 -18.32 -17.06 0.31
C ASP A 161 -18.58 -16.73 1.79
N HIS A 162 -17.60 -17.02 2.64
CA HIS A 162 -17.80 -17.02 4.10
C HIS A 162 -18.97 -17.93 4.55
N GLY A 163 -19.22 -19.06 3.88
CA GLY A 163 -20.29 -20.01 4.27
C GLY A 163 -21.71 -19.43 4.27
N GLY A 164 -21.92 -18.28 3.64
CA GLY A 164 -23.18 -17.56 3.68
C GLY A 164 -23.42 -16.74 4.96
N ALA A 165 -22.39 -16.51 5.78
CA ALA A 165 -22.48 -15.67 6.97
C ALA A 165 -22.97 -14.24 6.63
N THR A 166 -23.82 -13.70 7.49
CA THR A 166 -24.15 -12.27 7.50
C THR A 166 -22.95 -11.45 7.97
N LEU A 167 -22.96 -10.15 7.66
CA LEU A 167 -21.97 -9.19 8.11
C LEU A 167 -21.87 -9.17 9.64
N VAL A 168 -23.01 -9.28 10.34
CA VAL A 168 -23.06 -9.32 11.81
C VAL A 168 -22.44 -10.60 12.35
N GLU A 169 -22.79 -11.76 11.80
CA GLU A 169 -22.20 -13.05 12.20
C GLU A 169 -20.69 -13.08 11.95
N HIS A 170 -20.26 -12.66 10.77
CA HIS A 170 -18.85 -12.57 10.42
C HIS A 170 -18.09 -11.65 11.38
N THR A 171 -18.65 -10.48 11.70
CA THR A 171 -18.05 -9.55 12.66
C THR A 171 -17.85 -10.18 14.05
N LEU A 172 -18.81 -11.01 14.50
CA LEU A 172 -18.69 -11.73 15.78
C LEU A 172 -17.63 -12.84 15.70
N ASN A 173 -17.57 -13.58 14.59
CA ASN A 173 -16.55 -14.59 14.37
C ASN A 173 -15.13 -13.98 14.33
N VAL A 174 -14.98 -12.79 13.73
CA VAL A 174 -13.72 -12.02 13.75
C VAL A 174 -13.38 -11.55 15.16
N LEU A 175 -14.37 -11.12 15.95
CA LEU A 175 -14.15 -10.79 17.36
C LEU A 175 -13.63 -12.00 18.15
N ASP A 176 -14.27 -13.15 18.01
CA ASP A 176 -13.82 -14.39 18.66
C ASP A 176 -12.40 -14.76 18.21
N GLY A 177 -12.10 -14.63 16.92
CA GLY A 177 -10.75 -14.83 16.37
C GLY A 177 -9.72 -13.86 16.95
N MET A 178 -10.04 -12.57 17.08
CA MET A 178 -9.13 -11.59 17.69
C MET A 178 -8.85 -11.90 19.16
N LEU A 179 -9.89 -12.28 19.91
CA LEU A 179 -9.77 -12.63 21.33
C LEU A 179 -9.00 -13.95 21.54
N GLU A 180 -9.15 -14.92 20.64
CA GLU A 180 -8.40 -16.19 20.64
C GLU A 180 -6.92 -15.96 20.34
N LEU A 181 -6.60 -15.13 19.35
CA LEU A 181 -5.23 -14.92 18.88
C LEU A 181 -4.44 -13.93 19.75
N ALA A 182 -5.11 -12.95 20.37
CA ALA A 182 -4.46 -11.87 21.12
C ALA A 182 -3.51 -12.32 22.25
N PRO A 183 -3.81 -13.33 23.10
CA PRO A 183 -2.90 -13.77 24.17
C PRO A 183 -1.51 -14.19 23.69
N ALA A 184 -1.44 -14.80 22.50
CA ALA A 184 -0.21 -15.27 21.89
C ALA A 184 0.38 -14.26 20.89
N TRP A 185 -0.34 -13.19 20.59
CA TRP A 185 0.04 -12.24 19.55
C TRP A 185 1.29 -11.45 19.92
N ARG A 186 2.20 -11.32 18.96
CA ARG A 186 3.43 -10.54 19.09
C ARG A 186 3.74 -9.88 17.74
N TYR A 187 3.69 -8.55 17.73
CA TYR A 187 4.07 -7.76 16.56
C TYR A 187 5.58 -7.45 16.62
N GLU A 188 6.33 -7.89 15.61
CA GLU A 188 7.80 -7.74 15.54
C GLU A 188 8.27 -6.77 14.45
N GLY A 189 7.36 -5.94 13.94
CA GLY A 189 7.60 -5.14 12.75
C GLY A 189 7.04 -5.78 11.47
N VAL A 190 6.89 -4.96 10.43
CA VAL A 190 6.45 -5.41 9.12
C VAL A 190 7.63 -6.03 8.39
N ARG A 191 7.44 -7.24 7.84
CA ARG A 191 8.46 -7.97 7.09
C ARG A 191 8.11 -8.02 5.60
N ASP A 192 9.11 -7.94 4.74
CA ASP A 192 8.96 -8.13 3.30
C ASP A 192 8.85 -9.62 2.92
N THR A 193 8.78 -9.85 1.61
CA THR A 193 8.71 -11.18 1.00
C THR A 193 9.88 -12.11 1.29
N LYS A 194 10.98 -11.55 1.77
CA LYS A 194 12.22 -12.24 2.12
C LYS A 194 12.38 -12.38 3.64
N GLY A 195 11.37 -11.97 4.42
CA GLY A 195 11.39 -11.98 5.88
C GLY A 195 12.20 -10.83 6.49
N LYS A 196 12.72 -9.90 5.69
CA LYS A 196 13.47 -8.73 6.17
C LYS A 196 12.49 -7.71 6.75
N VAL A 197 12.78 -7.23 7.95
CA VAL A 197 12.00 -6.16 8.58
C VAL A 197 12.15 -4.87 7.75
N VAL A 198 11.04 -4.40 7.18
CA VAL A 198 10.95 -3.14 6.41
C VAL A 198 10.44 -1.99 7.26
N VAL A 199 9.60 -2.29 8.25
CA VAL A 199 9.16 -1.32 9.26
C VAL A 199 9.46 -1.91 10.63
N PRO A 200 10.48 -1.40 11.35
CA PRO A 200 10.77 -1.88 12.69
C PRO A 200 9.67 -1.48 13.67
N VAL A 201 9.68 -2.14 14.82
CA VAL A 201 8.89 -1.73 15.99
C VAL A 201 9.36 -0.33 16.43
N ALA A 202 8.42 0.56 16.71
CA ALA A 202 8.69 1.93 17.13
C ALA A 202 9.40 1.96 18.49
N ASP A 203 9.00 1.08 19.42
CA ASP A 203 9.77 0.82 20.64
C ASP A 203 11.01 -0.04 20.37
N VAL A 204 12.12 0.64 20.08
CA VAL A 204 13.42 0.02 19.81
C VAL A 204 13.99 -0.80 20.98
N ASN A 205 13.52 -0.56 22.22
CA ASN A 205 14.03 -1.24 23.40
C ASN A 205 13.35 -2.59 23.63
N ARG A 206 12.07 -2.69 23.27
CA ARG A 206 11.27 -3.90 23.47
C ARG A 206 11.41 -4.89 22.32
N GLY A 207 11.64 -4.39 21.09
CA GLY A 207 11.81 -5.20 19.88
C GLY A 207 10.54 -5.93 19.41
N PHE A 208 9.43 -5.77 20.15
CA PHE A 208 8.11 -6.28 19.81
C PHE A 208 7.02 -5.54 20.59
N HIS A 209 5.81 -5.49 20.03
CA HIS A 209 4.60 -5.03 20.69
C HIS A 209 3.70 -6.23 21.03
N VAL A 210 3.11 -6.20 22.23
CA VAL A 210 2.07 -7.14 22.67
C VAL A 210 0.90 -6.33 23.21
N PHE A 211 -0.31 -6.86 23.06
CA PHE A 211 -1.45 -6.33 23.78
C PHE A 211 -1.31 -6.66 25.28
N ASP A 212 -1.93 -5.84 26.14
CA ASP A 212 -1.89 -6.06 27.58
C ASP A 212 -2.28 -7.51 27.91
N LYS A 213 -1.42 -8.20 28.68
CA LYS A 213 -1.58 -9.61 29.07
C LYS A 213 -2.71 -9.85 30.09
N GLY A 214 -3.51 -8.84 30.39
CA GLY A 214 -4.73 -9.02 31.16
C GLY A 214 -5.75 -9.85 30.38
N ASP A 215 -6.97 -9.92 30.88
CA ASP A 215 -8.08 -10.46 30.10
C ASP A 215 -8.14 -9.72 28.74
N PRO A 216 -7.91 -10.40 27.60
CA PRO A 216 -7.87 -9.77 26.29
C PRO A 216 -9.16 -9.02 25.96
N VAL A 217 -10.28 -9.50 26.49
CA VAL A 217 -11.57 -8.86 26.27
C VAL A 217 -11.62 -7.49 26.92
N LEU A 218 -10.86 -7.26 27.99
CA LEU A 218 -10.73 -5.96 28.63
C LEU A 218 -9.79 -5.00 27.90
N ASN A 219 -9.14 -5.43 26.82
CA ASN A 219 -8.40 -4.53 25.93
C ASN A 219 -9.39 -3.80 25.02
N PRO A 220 -9.60 -2.49 25.20
CA PRO A 220 -10.64 -1.76 24.50
C PRO A 220 -10.48 -1.77 22.97
N MET A 221 -9.24 -1.77 22.49
CA MET A 221 -8.93 -1.64 21.07
C MET A 221 -9.14 -2.93 20.28
N LEU A 222 -8.94 -4.10 20.91
CA LEU A 222 -9.17 -5.39 20.25
C LEU A 222 -10.64 -5.55 19.88
N VAL A 223 -11.52 -5.35 20.86
CA VAL A 223 -12.97 -5.53 20.68
C VAL A 223 -13.52 -4.49 19.69
N LEU A 224 -13.12 -3.23 19.84
CA LEU A 224 -13.61 -2.15 18.98
C LEU A 224 -13.13 -2.31 17.52
N ALA A 225 -11.89 -2.75 17.29
CA ALA A 225 -11.38 -2.97 15.94
C ALA A 225 -12.03 -4.17 15.26
N ALA A 226 -12.22 -5.28 15.97
CA ALA A 226 -12.96 -6.43 15.44
C ALA A 226 -14.36 -6.03 15.00
N VAL A 227 -15.08 -5.30 15.86
CA VAL A 227 -16.45 -4.87 15.56
C VAL A 227 -16.50 -3.84 14.43
N ALA A 228 -15.48 -2.99 14.28
CA ALA A 228 -15.49 -1.92 13.27
C ALA A 228 -14.95 -2.31 11.89
N HIS A 229 -14.27 -3.45 11.74
CA HIS A 229 -13.44 -3.75 10.57
C HIS A 229 -14.18 -3.68 9.24
N ASP A 230 -15.43 -4.13 9.21
CA ASP A 230 -16.26 -4.19 8.02
C ASP A 230 -17.44 -3.21 8.02
N ILE A 231 -17.42 -2.20 8.89
CA ILE A 231 -18.48 -1.17 8.94
C ILE A 231 -18.71 -0.50 7.58
N GLY A 232 -17.67 -0.38 6.74
CA GLY A 232 -17.78 0.20 5.40
C GLY A 232 -18.63 -0.61 4.42
N LYS A 233 -18.84 -1.91 4.65
CA LYS A 233 -19.69 -2.75 3.78
C LYS A 233 -21.15 -2.28 3.78
N VAL A 234 -21.60 -1.61 4.86
CA VAL A 234 -22.94 -1.00 4.94
C VAL A 234 -23.21 0.00 3.81
N GLU A 235 -22.18 0.72 3.35
CA GLU A 235 -22.26 1.69 2.25
C GLU A 235 -21.74 1.11 0.92
N CYS A 236 -20.75 0.21 0.99
CA CYS A 236 -20.13 -0.38 -0.20
C CYS A 236 -20.97 -1.49 -0.85
N TYR A 237 -21.89 -2.12 -0.12
CA TYR A 237 -22.74 -3.19 -0.65
C TYR A 237 -24.16 -2.69 -0.89
N ARG A 238 -24.70 -3.03 -2.05
CA ARG A 238 -26.09 -2.75 -2.43
C ARG A 238 -26.82 -4.06 -2.67
N GLN A 239 -27.92 -4.27 -1.95
CA GLN A 239 -28.83 -5.38 -2.24
C GLN A 239 -29.43 -5.21 -3.63
N VAL A 240 -29.24 -6.22 -4.49
CA VAL A 240 -29.66 -6.18 -5.90
C VAL A 240 -31.15 -6.52 -6.03
N ASP A 241 -31.63 -7.45 -5.19
CA ASP A 241 -33.01 -7.92 -5.21
C ASP A 241 -33.56 -7.97 -3.78
N PRO A 242 -34.61 -7.19 -3.45
CA PRO A 242 -35.23 -7.21 -2.13
C PRO A 242 -35.80 -8.59 -1.72
N LYS A 243 -36.09 -9.47 -2.69
CA LYS A 243 -36.56 -10.83 -2.44
C LYS A 243 -35.43 -11.83 -2.19
N ARG A 244 -34.19 -11.44 -2.48
CA ARG A 244 -32.97 -12.24 -2.33
C ARG A 244 -31.93 -11.44 -1.55
N PRO A 245 -32.15 -11.24 -0.23
CA PRO A 245 -31.31 -10.40 0.61
C PRO A 245 -29.84 -10.87 0.64
N GLU A 246 -29.59 -12.15 0.32
CA GLU A 246 -28.26 -12.74 0.20
C GLU A 246 -27.47 -12.29 -1.03
N ARG A 247 -28.13 -11.62 -2.00
CA ARG A 247 -27.49 -11.14 -3.22
C ARG A 247 -27.20 -9.65 -3.14
N VAL A 248 -25.92 -9.34 -2.92
CA VAL A 248 -25.41 -7.97 -2.97
C VAL A 248 -24.43 -7.76 -4.11
N GLU A 249 -24.38 -6.53 -4.59
CA GLU A 249 -23.35 -6.04 -5.48
C GLU A 249 -22.44 -5.09 -4.71
N GLU A 250 -21.13 -5.27 -4.86
CA GLU A 250 -20.15 -4.33 -4.34
C GLU A 250 -20.10 -3.10 -5.26
N VAL A 251 -20.75 -2.02 -4.85
CA VAL A 251 -20.83 -0.76 -5.63
C VAL A 251 -19.59 0.12 -5.46
N ALA A 252 -18.77 -0.15 -4.44
CA ALA A 252 -17.51 0.55 -4.20
C ALA A 252 -16.48 -0.43 -3.59
N PRO A 253 -15.33 -0.67 -4.26
CA PRO A 253 -14.40 -1.76 -3.91
C PRO A 253 -13.48 -1.51 -2.70
N ASN A 254 -13.64 -0.37 -2.00
CA ASN A 254 -12.72 0.07 -0.95
C ASN A 254 -13.43 0.18 0.41
N HIS A 255 -14.06 -0.91 0.87
CA HIS A 255 -14.85 -0.88 2.12
C HIS A 255 -14.02 -0.54 3.37
N GLY A 256 -12.71 -0.85 3.39
CA GLY A 256 -11.83 -0.42 4.47
C GLY A 256 -11.68 1.12 4.57
N GLU A 257 -11.40 1.78 3.44
CA GLU A 257 -11.34 3.25 3.39
C GLU A 257 -12.69 3.90 3.69
N MET A 258 -13.78 3.30 3.19
CA MET A 258 -15.13 3.75 3.49
C MET A 258 -15.44 3.62 4.98
N GLY A 259 -15.11 2.48 5.59
CA GLY A 259 -15.29 2.26 7.02
C GLY A 259 -14.50 3.27 7.84
N ALA A 260 -13.26 3.55 7.47
CA ALA A 260 -12.45 4.60 8.09
C ALA A 260 -13.07 6.01 7.96
N LYS A 261 -13.73 6.32 6.84
CA LYS A 261 -14.49 7.57 6.66
C LYS A 261 -15.73 7.61 7.54
N MET A 262 -16.49 6.51 7.61
CA MET A 262 -17.67 6.40 8.47
C MET A 262 -17.30 6.57 9.95
N LEU A 263 -16.22 5.93 10.42
CA LEU A 263 -15.75 6.04 11.80
C LEU A 263 -15.40 7.48 12.20
N ARG A 264 -14.92 8.32 11.28
CA ARG A 264 -14.71 9.76 11.55
C ARG A 264 -16.01 10.53 11.76
N GLY A 265 -17.13 10.03 11.28
CA GLY A 265 -18.46 10.60 11.47
C GLY A 265 -19.17 10.13 12.75
N VAL A 266 -18.64 9.13 13.46
CA VAL A 266 -19.27 8.59 14.68
C VAL A 266 -18.93 9.49 15.88
N PRO A 267 -19.90 10.15 16.54
CA PRO A 267 -19.62 11.12 17.59
C PRO A 267 -18.91 10.53 18.81
N SER A 268 -19.29 9.33 19.25
CA SER A 268 -18.68 8.67 20.42
C SER A 268 -17.19 8.34 20.21
N LEU A 269 -16.73 8.17 18.97
CA LEU A 269 -15.30 7.99 18.67
C LEU A 269 -14.48 9.26 18.90
N MET A 270 -15.10 10.44 18.86
CA MET A 270 -14.41 11.71 19.15
C MET A 270 -14.04 11.84 20.63
N ASN A 271 -14.73 11.09 21.50
CA ASN A 271 -14.42 11.04 22.93
C ASN A 271 -13.22 10.14 23.25
N LEU A 272 -12.77 9.31 22.30
CA LEU A 272 -11.57 8.50 22.47
C LEU A 272 -10.31 9.36 22.40
N SER A 273 -9.21 8.85 22.98
CA SER A 273 -7.90 9.46 22.83
C SER A 273 -7.54 9.60 21.34
N ILE A 274 -6.75 10.63 20.99
CA ILE A 274 -6.29 10.82 19.61
C ILE A 274 -5.56 9.57 19.10
N GLY A 275 -4.74 8.95 19.97
CA GLY A 275 -4.00 7.73 19.66
C GLY A 275 -4.91 6.55 19.34
N ASP A 276 -5.92 6.28 20.17
CA ASP A 276 -6.87 5.18 19.95
C ASP A 276 -7.71 5.39 18.70
N ARG A 277 -8.24 6.61 18.51
CA ARG A 277 -9.03 6.95 17.33
C ARG A 277 -8.21 6.78 16.06
N GLN A 278 -6.97 7.28 16.03
CA GLN A 278 -6.08 7.09 14.89
C GLN A 278 -5.73 5.62 14.69
N ALA A 279 -5.49 4.87 15.77
CA ALA A 279 -5.15 3.46 15.70
C ALA A 279 -6.28 2.64 15.07
N LEU A 280 -7.53 2.88 15.51
CA LEU A 280 -8.72 2.25 14.95
C LEU A 280 -8.89 2.60 13.47
N ILE A 281 -8.89 3.89 13.13
CA ILE A 281 -9.09 4.37 11.75
C ILE A 281 -8.04 3.76 10.81
N LEU A 282 -6.77 3.71 11.22
CA LEU A 282 -5.70 3.14 10.42
C LEU A 282 -5.84 1.62 10.29
N ALA A 283 -6.14 0.90 11.38
CA ALA A 283 -6.32 -0.54 11.32
C ALA A 283 -7.46 -0.94 10.38
N VAL A 284 -8.63 -0.29 10.51
CA VAL A 284 -9.80 -0.53 9.65
C VAL A 284 -9.53 -0.13 8.20
N SER A 285 -8.80 0.97 7.96
CA SER A 285 -8.53 1.44 6.60
C SER A 285 -7.61 0.52 5.80
N TYR A 286 -6.70 -0.22 6.45
CA TYR A 286 -5.58 -0.88 5.78
C TYR A 286 -5.46 -2.39 6.04
N TYR A 287 -6.36 -3.02 6.80
CA TYR A 287 -6.18 -4.45 7.13
C TYR A 287 -6.15 -5.39 5.90
N HIS A 288 -6.86 -5.07 4.81
CA HIS A 288 -6.75 -5.78 3.52
C HIS A 288 -5.54 -5.35 2.65
N HIS A 289 -4.95 -4.20 2.96
CA HIS A 289 -3.91 -3.54 2.16
C HIS A 289 -2.75 -3.08 3.04
N MET A 290 -2.21 -4.02 3.83
CA MET A 290 -1.17 -3.74 4.82
C MET A 290 0.07 -3.05 4.23
N SER A 291 0.38 -3.29 2.95
CA SER A 291 1.49 -2.65 2.24
C SER A 291 1.29 -1.16 2.01
N ASP A 292 0.05 -0.70 2.03
CA ASP A 292 -0.33 0.67 1.66
C ASP A 292 -0.42 1.55 2.93
N MET A 293 -0.33 0.93 4.10
CA MET A 293 -0.28 1.63 5.38
C MET A 293 0.95 2.55 5.45
N PRO A 294 0.79 3.83 5.81
CA PRO A 294 1.90 4.78 5.84
C PRO A 294 3.06 4.34 6.73
N ILE A 295 4.28 4.40 6.20
CA ILE A 295 5.53 4.19 6.96
C ILE A 295 5.96 5.54 7.57
N ALA A 296 5.19 6.01 8.55
CA ALA A 296 5.51 7.26 9.23
C ALA A 296 6.05 7.00 10.64
N GLY A 297 7.13 7.70 11.02
CA GLY A 297 7.76 7.56 12.34
C GLY A 297 6.89 8.07 13.50
N TRP A 298 5.88 8.91 13.22
CA TRP A 298 4.89 9.34 14.22
C TRP A 298 3.87 8.25 14.54
N MET A 299 3.76 7.21 13.71
CA MET A 299 2.82 6.12 13.90
C MET A 299 3.45 5.07 14.81
N GLY A 300 2.94 4.97 16.04
CA GLY A 300 3.35 3.94 17.01
C GLY A 300 3.01 2.52 16.57
N ASP A 301 3.32 1.54 17.43
CA ASP A 301 3.17 0.11 17.12
C ASP A 301 1.72 -0.38 17.14
N LEU A 302 0.88 0.23 17.98
CA LEU A 302 -0.52 -0.16 18.17
C LEU A 302 -1.31 -0.30 16.85
N PRO A 303 -1.39 0.70 15.95
CA PRO A 303 -2.15 0.58 14.70
C PRO A 303 -1.69 -0.58 13.82
N ARG A 304 -0.37 -0.82 13.71
CA ARG A 304 0.17 -1.92 12.88
C ARG A 304 -0.09 -3.28 13.52
N SER A 305 0.13 -3.38 14.83
CA SER A 305 -0.16 -4.58 15.59
C SER A 305 -1.64 -4.93 15.52
N LEU A 306 -2.53 -3.93 15.61
CA LEU A 306 -3.97 -4.09 15.54
C LEU A 306 -4.44 -4.50 14.15
N MET A 307 -3.94 -3.81 13.11
CA MET A 307 -4.21 -4.13 11.71
C MET A 307 -3.83 -5.58 11.36
N MET A 308 -2.62 -6.01 11.74
CA MET A 308 -2.13 -7.35 11.41
C MET A 308 -2.88 -8.45 12.18
N LEU A 309 -3.18 -8.22 13.47
CA LEU A 309 -4.00 -9.16 14.24
C LEU A 309 -5.43 -9.25 13.67
N LEU A 310 -6.00 -8.12 13.29
CA LEU A 310 -7.34 -8.05 12.70
C LEU A 310 -7.39 -8.82 11.37
N TYR A 311 -6.38 -8.66 10.50
CA TYR A 311 -6.28 -9.43 9.26
C TYR A 311 -6.22 -10.96 9.52
N GLU A 312 -5.45 -11.39 10.52
CA GLU A 312 -5.35 -12.80 10.89
C GLU A 312 -6.67 -13.35 11.44
N ALA A 313 -7.36 -12.58 12.28
CA ALA A 313 -8.66 -12.93 12.81
C ALA A 313 -9.73 -13.00 11.71
N ASP A 314 -9.73 -12.06 10.76
CA ASP A 314 -10.59 -12.07 9.58
C ASP A 314 -10.38 -13.33 8.72
N CYS A 315 -9.12 -13.67 8.45
CA CYS A 315 -8.78 -14.88 7.72
C CYS A 315 -9.22 -16.15 8.46
N LEU A 316 -9.06 -16.19 9.79
CA LEU A 316 -9.49 -17.31 10.62
C LEU A 316 -11.01 -17.48 10.61
N ALA A 317 -11.76 -16.40 10.80
CA ALA A 317 -13.22 -16.38 10.73
C ALA A 317 -13.72 -16.87 9.36
N SER A 318 -13.19 -16.28 8.28
CA SER A 318 -13.48 -16.68 6.90
C SER A 318 -13.26 -18.17 6.65
N TRP A 319 -12.23 -18.76 7.27
CA TRP A 319 -11.92 -20.19 7.13
C TRP A 319 -12.95 -21.08 7.84
N ARG A 320 -13.29 -20.74 9.08
CA ARG A 320 -14.29 -21.46 9.89
C ARG A 320 -15.66 -21.43 9.23
N GLU A 321 -16.05 -20.25 8.76
CA GLU A 321 -17.33 -20.02 8.08
C GLU A 321 -17.45 -20.86 6.81
N GLY A 322 -16.37 -20.96 6.02
CA GLY A 322 -16.33 -21.79 4.82
C GLY A 322 -16.23 -23.30 5.07
N GLY A 323 -16.29 -23.78 6.33
CA GLY A 323 -16.21 -25.21 6.67
C GLY A 323 -14.85 -25.86 6.33
N ARG A 324 -13.76 -25.08 6.30
CA ARG A 324 -12.43 -25.57 5.92
C ARG A 324 -11.60 -26.04 7.13
N ASP A 325 -10.77 -27.07 6.96
CA ASP A 325 -9.91 -27.61 8.04
C ASP A 325 -8.91 -26.59 8.62
N GLU A 326 -9.04 -26.23 9.89
CA GLU A 326 -8.15 -25.28 10.58
C GLU A 326 -6.65 -25.65 10.54
N GLU A 327 -6.34 -26.95 10.51
CA GLU A 327 -4.96 -27.46 10.51
C GLU A 327 -4.17 -27.00 9.27
N LYS A 328 -4.86 -26.89 8.11
CA LYS A 328 -4.26 -26.40 6.86
C LYS A 328 -3.97 -24.90 6.91
N MET A 329 -4.71 -24.14 7.72
CA MET A 329 -4.49 -22.69 7.90
C MET A 329 -3.28 -22.42 8.80
N ARG A 330 -3.19 -23.11 9.96
CA ARG A 330 -2.07 -22.98 10.91
C ARG A 330 -0.72 -23.34 10.28
N ALA A 331 -0.70 -24.27 9.34
CA ALA A 331 0.51 -24.63 8.58
C ALA A 331 1.06 -23.50 7.69
N GLY A 332 0.35 -22.38 7.51
CA GLY A 332 0.77 -21.28 6.64
C GLY A 332 0.65 -19.87 7.23
N SER A 333 0.86 -19.65 8.53
CA SER A 333 0.66 -18.35 9.22
C SER A 333 1.31 -17.10 8.56
N VAL A 334 0.83 -15.90 8.92
CA VAL A 334 1.10 -14.62 8.22
C VAL A 334 2.54 -14.15 8.20
N THR A 335 3.42 -14.63 9.10
CA THR A 335 4.86 -14.36 8.93
C THR A 335 5.40 -14.89 7.60
N GLN A 336 4.73 -15.88 6.98
CA GLN A 336 5.04 -16.37 5.63
C GLN A 336 4.11 -15.83 4.52
N ARG A 337 2.88 -15.36 4.82
CA ARG A 337 1.90 -14.89 3.81
C ARG A 337 1.93 -13.38 3.52
N ALA A 338 2.20 -12.52 4.52
CA ALA A 338 2.49 -11.10 4.26
C ALA A 338 3.70 -10.94 3.30
N ALA A 339 4.59 -11.94 3.33
CA ALA A 339 5.72 -12.11 2.44
C ALA A 339 5.36 -12.63 1.02
N LYS A 340 4.10 -12.95 0.73
CA LYS A 340 3.67 -13.52 -0.55
C LYS A 340 2.42 -12.83 -1.11
N GLY A 341 2.21 -11.54 -0.85
CA GLY A 341 1.25 -10.69 -1.58
C GLY A 341 -0.10 -11.34 -1.88
N ASP A 342 -1.04 -11.27 -0.93
CA ASP A 342 -2.26 -12.09 -0.81
C ASP A 342 -3.33 -12.01 -1.93
N ALA A 343 -3.07 -11.38 -3.07
CA ALA A 343 -4.00 -11.40 -4.21
C ALA A 343 -3.96 -12.73 -5.01
N ALA A 344 -2.86 -13.49 -4.93
CA ALA A 344 -2.65 -14.67 -5.76
C ALA A 344 -3.35 -15.96 -5.25
N GLN A 345 -3.67 -16.03 -3.95
CA GLN A 345 -4.22 -17.25 -3.35
C GLN A 345 -5.76 -17.32 -3.38
N ARG A 346 -6.47 -16.18 -3.28
CA ARG A 346 -7.95 -16.16 -3.36
C ARG A 346 -8.50 -16.63 -4.71
N SER A 347 -7.74 -16.45 -5.79
CA SER A 347 -8.14 -16.87 -7.15
C SER A 347 -7.84 -18.34 -7.47
N GLN A 348 -7.10 -19.06 -6.62
CA GLN A 348 -6.80 -20.49 -6.82
C GLN A 348 -7.71 -21.42 -6.02
N ALA A 349 -8.24 -20.98 -4.87
CA ALA A 349 -9.07 -21.84 -4.02
C ALA A 349 -10.52 -21.99 -4.51
N SER A 350 -11.07 -21.04 -5.28
CA SER A 350 -12.48 -21.07 -5.70
C SER A 350 -12.77 -21.86 -6.99
N VAL A 351 -11.74 -22.35 -7.70
CA VAL A 351 -11.91 -23.05 -8.98
C VAL A 351 -11.76 -24.58 -8.85
N GLN A 352 -11.25 -25.06 -7.71
CA GLN A 352 -10.84 -26.47 -7.59
C GLN A 352 -11.87 -27.40 -6.93
N ASP A 353 -13.00 -26.88 -6.43
CA ASP A 353 -13.95 -27.66 -5.59
C ASP A 353 -15.40 -27.68 -6.09
N MET A 354 -15.63 -27.49 -7.40
CA MET A 354 -16.95 -27.66 -8.01
C MET A 354 -16.96 -28.83 -8.99
N MET A 355 -16.88 -30.06 -8.46
CA MET A 355 -17.45 -31.24 -9.13
C MET A 355 -18.47 -31.87 -8.18
N PRO A 356 -19.72 -32.12 -8.62
CA PRO A 356 -20.69 -32.83 -7.79
C PRO A 356 -20.26 -34.30 -7.67
N GLN A 357 -20.23 -34.83 -6.44
CA GLN A 357 -20.21 -36.27 -6.22
C GLN A 357 -21.60 -36.82 -6.58
N GLU A 358 -21.64 -37.73 -7.55
CA GLU A 358 -22.80 -38.58 -7.82
C GLU A 358 -22.79 -39.70 -6.77
N ASP A 359 -23.88 -39.77 -5.99
CA ASP A 359 -24.23 -40.91 -5.15
C ASP A 359 -24.72 -42.04 -6.05
N ASP A 360 -23.98 -43.15 -6.11
CA ASP A 360 -24.45 -44.41 -6.69
C ASP A 360 -24.60 -45.46 -5.58
N ASP A 361 -25.87 -45.78 -5.31
CA ASP A 361 -26.32 -46.95 -4.57
C ASP A 361 -25.94 -48.25 -5.31
N ALA A 362 -25.24 -49.17 -4.63
CA ALA A 362 -25.30 -50.61 -4.96
C ALA A 362 -24.90 -51.49 -3.76
N PRO A 363 -25.42 -52.73 -3.67
CA PRO A 363 -25.81 -53.33 -2.40
C PRO A 363 -24.80 -54.33 -1.80
N ALA A 364 -25.14 -54.70 -0.57
CA ALA A 364 -24.52 -55.70 0.29
C ALA A 364 -24.12 -57.01 -0.40
N PHE A 365 -22.94 -57.51 -0.01
CA PHE A 365 -22.61 -58.94 -0.03
C PHE A 365 -22.14 -59.38 1.36
N GLU A 366 -22.76 -60.45 1.81
CA GLU A 366 -22.53 -61.18 3.06
C GLU A 366 -21.32 -62.13 2.98
N HIS A 367 -20.74 -62.37 4.18
CA HIS A 367 -19.93 -63.51 4.66
C HIS A 367 -18.62 -63.84 3.90
N ASP A 368 -17.51 -64.19 4.53
CA ASP A 368 -17.35 -65.19 5.59
C ASP A 368 -15.95 -65.10 6.24
N ASP A 369 -15.84 -65.70 7.43
CA ASP A 369 -14.67 -65.82 8.29
C ASP A 369 -13.40 -66.32 7.58
N LEU A 370 -12.21 -65.91 8.05
CA LEU A 370 -11.07 -66.80 8.27
C LEU A 370 -9.96 -66.16 9.15
N GLN A 371 -9.37 -67.03 9.96
CA GLN A 371 -8.52 -66.81 11.12
C GLN A 371 -7.12 -66.22 10.85
N GLU A 372 -6.55 -65.68 11.93
CA GLU A 372 -5.19 -65.18 12.12
C GLU A 372 -4.08 -66.21 11.83
N ASP A 373 -2.97 -65.74 11.26
CA ASP A 373 -1.62 -66.28 11.53
C ASP A 373 -0.60 -65.11 11.67
N PRO A 374 0.02 -64.89 12.84
CA PRO A 374 0.89 -63.76 13.10
C PRO A 374 2.37 -64.17 12.93
N ASN A 375 2.86 -64.32 11.71
CA ASN A 375 4.29 -64.16 11.37
C ASN A 375 4.56 -64.35 9.86
N ALA A 376 4.47 -63.26 9.10
CA ALA A 376 5.12 -63.18 7.79
C ALA A 376 5.57 -61.74 7.51
N THR A 377 6.78 -61.62 6.97
CA THR A 377 7.60 -60.42 6.88
C THR A 377 7.06 -59.35 5.92
N ALA A 378 6.91 -58.13 6.44
CA ALA A 378 6.28 -56.94 5.83
C ALA A 378 6.96 -56.32 4.57
N THR A 379 7.81 -57.04 3.85
CA THR A 379 8.57 -56.48 2.72
C THR A 379 8.24 -57.09 1.36
N GLU A 380 7.45 -58.17 1.30
CA GLU A 380 7.10 -58.86 0.05
C GLU A 380 5.65 -58.61 -0.38
N GLU A 381 4.71 -58.44 0.57
CA GLU A 381 3.32 -58.05 0.28
C GLU A 381 3.19 -56.63 -0.31
N ALA A 382 4.07 -55.70 0.09
CA ALA A 382 4.07 -54.34 -0.45
C ALA A 382 4.46 -54.29 -1.94
N ARG A 383 5.30 -55.23 -2.41
CA ARG A 383 5.66 -55.33 -3.84
C ARG A 383 4.57 -56.00 -4.65
N HIS A 384 3.95 -57.05 -4.11
CA HIS A 384 2.86 -57.75 -4.79
C HIS A 384 1.58 -56.89 -4.92
N LEU A 385 1.31 -55.98 -3.97
CA LEU A 385 0.20 -55.02 -4.05
C LEU A 385 0.42 -53.94 -5.11
N ILE A 386 1.66 -53.47 -5.30
CA ILE A 386 2.01 -52.47 -6.34
C ILE A 386 1.90 -53.08 -7.75
N ASP A 387 2.33 -54.34 -7.91
CA ASP A 387 2.23 -55.03 -9.20
C ASP A 387 0.79 -55.45 -9.54
N ARG A 388 -0.03 -55.77 -8.53
CA ARG A 388 -1.47 -56.03 -8.70
C ARG A 388 -2.25 -54.76 -9.04
N ALA A 389 -1.85 -53.60 -8.50
CA ALA A 389 -2.43 -52.30 -8.86
C ALA A 389 -2.05 -51.85 -10.28
N ARG A 390 -0.88 -52.26 -10.80
CA ARG A 390 -0.47 -52.01 -12.19
C ARG A 390 -1.16 -52.90 -13.21
N ALA A 391 -1.56 -54.12 -12.84
CA ALA A 391 -2.22 -55.07 -13.73
C ALA A 391 -3.74 -54.87 -13.87
N ALA A 392 -4.38 -54.09 -12.99
CA ALA A 392 -5.83 -53.92 -12.93
C ALA A 392 -6.38 -52.62 -13.55
N ALA A 393 -5.55 -51.81 -14.23
CA ALA A 393 -6.02 -50.60 -14.91
C ALA A 393 -6.55 -50.94 -16.32
N PRO A 394 -7.87 -50.84 -16.59
CA PRO A 394 -8.38 -51.05 -17.94
C PRO A 394 -7.89 -49.93 -18.87
N ALA A 395 -7.42 -50.33 -20.06
CA ALA A 395 -7.03 -49.44 -21.13
C ALA A 395 -8.20 -48.50 -21.49
N ARG A 396 -8.13 -47.24 -21.06
CA ARG A 396 -9.03 -46.18 -21.54
C ARG A 396 -8.60 -45.81 -22.96
N GLU A 397 -9.26 -46.44 -23.91
CA GLU A 397 -9.26 -46.08 -25.32
C GLU A 397 -9.84 -44.66 -25.46
N HIS A 398 -8.97 -43.67 -25.60
CA HIS A 398 -9.39 -42.30 -25.92
C HIS A 398 -9.99 -42.28 -27.32
N LYS A 399 -11.33 -42.20 -27.39
CA LYS A 399 -12.06 -41.78 -28.59
C LYS A 399 -11.46 -40.46 -29.08
N ARG A 400 -10.66 -40.58 -30.14
CA ARG A 400 -10.15 -39.48 -30.96
C ARG A 400 -11.37 -38.77 -31.55
N LYS A 401 -11.81 -37.68 -30.92
CA LYS A 401 -12.72 -36.73 -31.59
C LYS A 401 -11.91 -36.08 -32.70
N ASP A 402 -12.46 -36.13 -33.91
CA ASP A 402 -11.87 -35.59 -35.12
C ASP A 402 -11.38 -34.15 -34.92
N ALA A 403 -10.18 -33.89 -35.41
CA ALA A 403 -9.41 -32.66 -35.21
C ALA A 403 -9.93 -31.45 -36.01
N THR A 404 -11.20 -31.46 -36.42
CA THR A 404 -11.78 -30.47 -37.34
C THR A 404 -12.65 -29.41 -36.67
N GLU A 405 -12.96 -29.53 -35.37
CA GLU A 405 -13.77 -28.52 -34.64
C GLU A 405 -12.98 -27.59 -33.71
N VAL A 406 -11.65 -27.70 -33.66
CA VAL A 406 -10.80 -26.80 -32.84
C VAL A 406 -10.32 -25.61 -33.67
N ASN A 407 -11.21 -24.70 -34.08
CA ASN A 407 -10.80 -23.33 -34.46
C ASN A 407 -11.92 -22.28 -34.61
N ALA A 408 -13.13 -22.50 -34.07
CA ALA A 408 -14.18 -21.47 -34.14
C ALA A 408 -14.13 -20.44 -32.99
N ASP A 409 -13.53 -20.78 -31.84
CA ASP A 409 -13.47 -19.92 -30.64
C ASP A 409 -12.27 -18.95 -30.59
N VAL A 410 -11.45 -18.88 -31.66
CA VAL A 410 -10.23 -18.06 -31.71
C VAL A 410 -10.48 -16.59 -32.09
N ALA A 411 -11.70 -16.18 -32.45
CA ALA A 411 -11.92 -14.88 -33.10
C ALA A 411 -12.64 -13.80 -32.26
N ARG A 412 -12.70 -13.90 -30.92
CA ARG A 412 -13.20 -12.78 -30.09
C ARG A 412 -12.01 -11.90 -29.67
N PRO A 413 -11.92 -10.64 -30.14
CA PRO A 413 -10.85 -9.74 -29.72
C PRO A 413 -10.98 -9.46 -28.22
N TYR A 414 -9.84 -9.33 -27.55
CA TYR A 414 -9.77 -9.09 -26.10
C TYR A 414 -10.31 -7.72 -25.71
N TRP A 415 -10.37 -6.81 -26.68
CA TRP A 415 -10.81 -5.44 -26.51
C TRP A 415 -11.51 -4.93 -27.77
N LYS A 416 -12.58 -4.15 -27.61
CA LYS A 416 -13.31 -3.51 -28.72
C LYS A 416 -13.62 -2.07 -28.34
N HIS A 417 -13.23 -1.14 -29.20
CA HIS A 417 -13.64 0.26 -29.09
C HIS A 417 -15.02 0.48 -29.74
N PRO A 418 -15.89 1.36 -29.20
CA PRO A 418 -17.15 1.72 -29.85
C PRO A 418 -16.99 2.30 -31.26
N THR A 419 -15.87 2.96 -31.55
CA THR A 419 -15.60 3.56 -32.87
C THR A 419 -14.99 2.58 -33.88
N GLY A 420 -14.76 1.32 -33.51
CA GLY A 420 -14.09 0.33 -34.37
C GLY A 420 -12.58 0.50 -34.49
N ARG A 421 -12.00 1.54 -33.89
CA ARG A 421 -10.55 1.73 -33.80
C ARG A 421 -9.89 0.60 -33.00
N THR A 422 -8.73 0.16 -33.46
CA THR A 422 -7.93 -0.89 -32.83
C THR A 422 -6.91 -0.28 -31.84
N PRO A 423 -6.42 -1.04 -30.84
CA PRO A 423 -5.32 -0.60 -29.98
C PRO A 423 -4.09 -0.13 -30.74
N LEU A 424 -3.78 -0.75 -31.88
CA LEU A 424 -2.67 -0.32 -32.73
C LEU A 424 -2.90 1.07 -33.35
N ASP A 425 -4.14 1.41 -33.73
CA ASP A 425 -4.48 2.75 -34.23
C ASP A 425 -4.24 3.82 -33.15
N PHE A 426 -4.61 3.52 -31.90
CA PHE A 426 -4.38 4.44 -30.80
C PHE A 426 -2.90 4.56 -30.42
N LEU A 427 -2.15 3.45 -30.41
CA LEU A 427 -0.71 3.49 -30.19
C LEU A 427 -0.02 4.36 -31.25
N THR A 428 -0.37 4.18 -32.52
CA THR A 428 0.22 4.91 -33.64
C THR A 428 -0.05 6.41 -33.48
N GLU A 429 -1.29 6.82 -33.20
CA GLU A 429 -1.65 8.22 -32.94
C GLU A 429 -0.93 8.79 -31.71
N ALA A 430 -0.85 8.03 -30.61
CA ALA A 430 -0.18 8.49 -29.40
C ALA A 430 1.32 8.75 -29.64
N LEU A 431 1.96 7.91 -30.46
CA LEU A 431 3.37 8.03 -30.83
C LEU A 431 3.64 9.13 -31.86
N THR A 432 2.63 9.64 -32.57
CA THR A 432 2.77 10.81 -33.45
C THR A 432 2.76 12.14 -32.71
N ARG A 433 2.43 12.15 -31.41
CA ARG A 433 2.40 13.38 -30.59
C ARG A 433 3.81 13.94 -30.37
N ASP A 434 3.92 15.26 -30.30
CA ASP A 434 5.20 15.93 -30.04
C ASP A 434 5.86 15.42 -28.76
N SER A 435 7.15 15.07 -28.87
CA SER A 435 7.95 14.51 -27.77
C SER A 435 7.49 13.15 -27.23
N ALA A 436 6.58 12.44 -27.93
CA ALA A 436 6.20 11.09 -27.53
C ALA A 436 7.35 10.09 -27.66
N ILE A 437 8.21 10.24 -28.66
CA ILE A 437 9.40 9.41 -28.86
C ILE A 437 10.65 10.24 -28.53
N ASN A 438 11.54 9.71 -27.67
CA ASN A 438 12.80 10.33 -27.27
C ASN A 438 12.69 11.78 -26.73
N GLY A 439 11.49 12.20 -26.31
CA GLY A 439 11.27 13.53 -25.73
C GLY A 439 12.09 13.76 -24.45
N ARG A 440 12.59 14.98 -24.27
CA ARG A 440 13.27 15.41 -23.03
C ARG A 440 12.33 15.43 -21.83
N SER A 441 11.05 15.73 -22.07
CA SER A 441 10.04 15.70 -21.02
C SER A 441 9.67 14.26 -20.66
N THR A 442 10.08 13.83 -19.47
CA THR A 442 9.70 12.54 -18.90
C THR A 442 8.20 12.41 -18.66
N GLN A 443 7.42 13.48 -18.71
CA GLN A 443 5.95 13.47 -18.63
C GLN A 443 5.29 13.26 -19.99
N LYS A 444 5.91 13.71 -21.09
CA LYS A 444 5.35 13.54 -22.45
C LYS A 444 5.87 12.30 -23.19
N ARG A 445 7.06 11.82 -22.85
CA ARG A 445 7.70 10.67 -23.53
C ARG A 445 6.97 9.34 -23.30
N LEU A 446 6.42 8.74 -24.34
CA LEU A 446 5.75 7.44 -24.30
C LEU A 446 6.67 6.29 -24.72
N ALA A 447 7.66 6.58 -25.57
CA ALA A 447 8.57 5.57 -26.07
C ALA A 447 9.99 6.10 -26.22
N ILE A 448 10.91 5.14 -26.27
CA ILE A 448 12.33 5.36 -26.54
C ILE A 448 12.68 4.61 -27.81
N TRP A 449 13.28 5.29 -28.78
CA TRP A 449 13.67 4.69 -30.04
C TRP A 449 15.20 4.54 -30.09
N SER A 450 15.62 3.29 -30.27
CA SER A 450 17.01 2.91 -30.54
C SER A 450 16.97 1.81 -31.60
N ALA A 451 17.28 2.19 -32.84
CA ALA A 451 17.08 1.34 -34.00
C ALA A 451 17.72 -0.06 -33.81
N PRO A 452 17.03 -1.15 -34.22
CA PRO A 452 15.77 -1.19 -34.95
C PRO A 452 14.51 -1.25 -34.06
N TRP A 453 14.64 -0.95 -32.76
CA TRP A 453 13.59 -1.19 -31.77
C TRP A 453 13.03 0.09 -31.17
N LEU A 454 11.74 0.04 -30.86
CA LEU A 454 10.99 1.03 -30.12
C LEU A 454 10.53 0.42 -28.78
N TYR A 455 10.88 1.08 -27.69
CA TYR A 455 10.60 0.67 -26.32
C TYR A 455 9.46 1.52 -25.76
N VAL A 456 8.25 0.98 -25.75
CA VAL A 456 7.02 1.70 -25.37
C VAL A 456 6.72 1.47 -23.88
N LEU A 457 6.55 2.55 -23.12
CA LEU A 457 6.22 2.53 -21.69
C LEU A 457 4.73 2.16 -21.50
N ASP A 458 4.42 0.89 -21.18
CA ASP A 458 3.03 0.37 -21.15
C ASP A 458 2.11 1.21 -20.26
N GLN A 459 2.46 1.37 -18.99
CA GLN A 459 1.61 2.06 -18.03
C GLN A 459 1.36 3.51 -18.46
N LYS A 460 2.38 4.17 -18.99
CA LYS A 460 2.29 5.58 -19.36
C LYS A 460 1.51 5.79 -20.65
N MET A 461 1.71 4.91 -21.63
CA MET A 461 0.89 4.84 -22.85
C MET A 461 -0.59 4.73 -22.46
N ARG A 462 -0.92 3.79 -21.57
CA ARG A 462 -2.30 3.59 -21.08
C ARG A 462 -2.87 4.83 -20.40
N THR A 463 -2.16 5.45 -19.46
CA THR A 463 -2.60 6.68 -18.80
C THR A 463 -2.83 7.84 -19.78
N VAL A 464 -2.00 7.97 -20.81
CA VAL A 464 -2.10 9.05 -21.79
C VAL A 464 -3.24 8.84 -22.78
N MET A 465 -3.68 7.59 -22.94
CA MET A 465 -4.75 7.21 -23.86
C MET A 465 -6.08 6.95 -23.14
N GLU A 466 -6.10 6.85 -21.81
CA GLU A 466 -7.29 6.61 -20.98
C GLU A 466 -8.50 7.50 -21.34
N PRO A 467 -8.35 8.82 -21.62
CA PRO A 467 -9.50 9.64 -22.05
C PRO A 467 -10.14 9.16 -23.36
N ASP A 468 -9.34 8.56 -24.25
CA ASP A 468 -9.75 8.17 -25.60
C ASP A 468 -10.23 6.71 -25.67
N ILE A 469 -9.73 5.83 -24.79
CA ILE A 469 -9.97 4.38 -24.84
C ILE A 469 -10.77 3.84 -23.65
N GLY A 470 -11.05 4.68 -22.66
CA GLY A 470 -11.73 4.32 -21.41
C GLY A 470 -10.81 3.67 -20.39
N ASP A 471 -11.39 3.00 -19.40
CA ASP A 471 -10.64 2.34 -18.33
C ASP A 471 -9.69 1.28 -18.92
N THR A 472 -8.40 1.52 -18.75
CA THR A 472 -7.32 0.59 -19.13
C THR A 472 -6.61 0.01 -17.94
N SER A 473 -7.17 0.17 -16.75
CA SER A 473 -6.66 -0.44 -15.54
C SER A 473 -6.42 -1.93 -15.77
N ALA A 474 -5.30 -2.40 -15.25
CA ALA A 474 -4.99 -3.81 -15.24
C ALA A 474 -5.18 -4.28 -13.79
N PRO A 475 -5.93 -5.36 -13.54
CA PRO A 475 -5.94 -5.99 -12.23
C PRO A 475 -4.50 -6.28 -11.79
N ARG A 476 -4.21 -6.18 -10.49
CA ARG A 476 -2.85 -6.36 -9.95
C ARG A 476 -2.26 -7.70 -10.44
N GLY A 477 -1.08 -7.64 -11.06
CA GLY A 477 -0.39 -8.82 -11.61
C GLY A 477 -0.89 -9.31 -12.98
N GLN A 478 -1.93 -8.69 -13.54
CA GLN A 478 -2.45 -8.99 -14.88
C GLN A 478 -2.08 -7.90 -15.88
N MET A 479 -2.14 -8.25 -17.16
CA MET A 479 -2.06 -7.31 -18.28
C MET A 479 -3.49 -6.83 -18.62
N SER A 480 -3.66 -5.55 -18.93
CA SER A 480 -4.96 -5.00 -19.33
C SER A 480 -5.46 -5.66 -20.61
N SER A 481 -6.77 -5.68 -20.81
CA SER A 481 -7.39 -6.17 -22.05
C SER A 481 -6.88 -5.41 -23.27
N PHE A 482 -6.69 -4.09 -23.14
CA PHE A 482 -6.11 -3.23 -24.17
C PHE A 482 -4.69 -3.69 -24.57
N THR A 483 -3.78 -3.86 -23.60
CA THR A 483 -2.39 -4.26 -23.88
C THR A 483 -2.33 -5.69 -24.44
N LYS A 484 -3.19 -6.60 -23.98
CA LYS A 484 -3.29 -7.97 -24.53
C LYS A 484 -3.66 -7.96 -26.01
N GLU A 485 -4.67 -7.18 -26.38
CA GLU A 485 -5.10 -7.02 -27.77
C GLU A 485 -4.02 -6.34 -28.62
N LEU A 486 -3.38 -5.28 -28.09
CA LEU A 486 -2.27 -4.61 -28.76
C LEU A 486 -1.11 -5.57 -29.08
N LEU A 487 -0.68 -6.37 -28.11
CA LEU A 487 0.40 -7.35 -28.31
C LEU A 487 0.00 -8.43 -29.33
N ALA A 488 -1.25 -8.87 -29.35
CA ALA A 488 -1.73 -9.81 -30.36
C ALA A 488 -1.66 -9.23 -31.78
N GLN A 489 -2.04 -7.95 -31.94
CA GLN A 489 -1.96 -7.26 -33.24
C GLN A 489 -0.52 -7.01 -33.69
N LEU A 490 0.39 -6.69 -32.77
CA LEU A 490 1.81 -6.52 -33.05
C LEU A 490 2.47 -7.85 -33.44
N GLU A 491 2.13 -8.96 -32.76
CA GLU A 491 2.60 -10.31 -33.12
C GLU A 491 2.10 -10.72 -34.51
N ALA A 492 0.82 -10.49 -34.80
CA ALA A 492 0.23 -10.81 -36.11
C ALA A 492 0.91 -10.07 -37.28
N LYS A 493 1.50 -8.90 -37.02
CA LYS A 493 2.28 -8.13 -38.01
C LYS A 493 3.77 -8.45 -38.04
N GLY A 494 4.25 -9.33 -37.15
CA GLY A 494 5.69 -9.61 -37.00
C GLY A 494 6.49 -8.47 -36.38
N TRP A 495 5.82 -7.48 -35.78
CA TRP A 495 6.47 -6.31 -35.19
C TRP A 495 6.79 -6.48 -33.71
N LEU A 496 6.25 -7.50 -33.04
CA LEU A 496 6.49 -7.72 -31.62
C LEU A 496 7.82 -8.42 -31.37
N TYR A 497 8.66 -7.86 -30.50
CA TYR A 497 9.83 -8.56 -29.98
C TYR A 497 9.39 -9.62 -28.96
N ASN A 498 9.29 -10.86 -29.43
CA ASN A 498 8.90 -12.03 -28.64
C ASN A 498 9.94 -13.15 -28.64
N ASN A 499 11.08 -13.01 -29.34
CA ASN A 499 12.20 -13.94 -29.30
C ASN A 499 13.37 -13.29 -28.58
N HIS A 500 13.70 -13.80 -27.39
CA HIS A 500 14.78 -13.29 -26.56
C HIS A 500 15.66 -14.45 -26.14
N GLU A 501 16.97 -14.35 -26.42
CA GLU A 501 17.96 -15.38 -26.08
C GLU A 501 17.58 -16.79 -26.57
N GLY A 502 16.99 -16.87 -27.77
CA GLY A 502 16.57 -18.13 -28.39
C GLY A 502 15.23 -18.68 -27.87
N VAL A 503 14.59 -18.01 -26.92
CA VAL A 503 13.28 -18.41 -26.38
C VAL A 503 12.18 -17.56 -27.00
N ARG A 504 11.28 -18.20 -27.75
CA ARG A 504 10.08 -17.56 -28.30
C ARG A 504 8.93 -17.56 -27.29
N LEU A 505 8.55 -16.38 -26.86
CA LEU A 505 7.41 -16.12 -25.97
C LEU A 505 6.12 -15.91 -26.78
N SER A 506 4.97 -16.21 -26.18
CA SER A 506 3.67 -15.77 -26.73
C SER A 506 3.46 -14.27 -26.55
N HIS A 507 2.63 -13.64 -27.39
CA HIS A 507 2.20 -12.24 -27.18
C HIS A 507 1.67 -11.97 -25.76
N LYS A 508 1.03 -12.95 -25.11
CA LYS A 508 0.51 -12.83 -23.73
C LYS A 508 1.60 -12.64 -22.68
N ARG A 509 2.87 -12.87 -23.05
CA ARG A 509 4.03 -12.88 -22.15
C ARG A 509 5.17 -11.99 -22.62
N ALA A 510 5.05 -11.37 -23.80
CA ALA A 510 6.06 -10.51 -24.42
C ALA A 510 6.02 -9.05 -23.90
N LEU A 511 5.97 -8.91 -22.57
CA LEU A 511 6.16 -7.64 -21.88
C LEU A 511 7.43 -7.72 -21.03
N TRP A 512 8.28 -6.72 -21.13
CA TRP A 512 9.67 -6.79 -20.68
C TRP A 512 9.92 -5.81 -19.54
N LEU A 513 10.70 -6.22 -18.54
CA LEU A 513 11.33 -5.27 -17.62
C LEU A 513 12.63 -4.80 -18.24
N CYS A 514 12.71 -3.49 -18.49
CA CYS A 514 13.90 -2.86 -19.07
C CYS A 514 14.56 -1.94 -18.04
N ASP A 515 15.89 -1.95 -18.03
CA ASP A 515 16.72 -0.99 -17.31
C ASP A 515 16.97 0.24 -18.19
N MET A 516 16.69 1.41 -17.63
CA MET A 516 16.79 2.72 -18.28
C MET A 516 18.06 3.49 -17.87
N GLY A 517 18.93 2.87 -17.07
CA GLY A 517 20.03 3.53 -16.35
C GLY A 517 19.60 3.92 -14.94
N GLY A 518 20.29 3.38 -13.92
CA GLY A 518 19.99 3.57 -12.50
C GLY A 518 19.28 2.38 -11.85
N ASP A 519 18.75 2.55 -10.64
CA ASP A 519 18.14 1.43 -9.87
C ASP A 519 16.66 1.12 -10.27
N ASN A 520 16.14 1.70 -11.37
CA ASN A 520 14.71 1.63 -11.71
C ASN A 520 14.46 0.81 -12.99
N GLN A 521 13.81 -0.35 -12.82
CA GLN A 521 13.29 -1.17 -13.93
C GLN A 521 11.85 -0.78 -14.28
N VAL A 522 11.55 -0.68 -15.57
CA VAL A 522 10.22 -0.27 -16.05
C VAL A 522 9.65 -1.31 -17.02
N ALA A 523 8.35 -1.58 -16.91
CA ALA A 523 7.65 -2.48 -17.83
C ALA A 523 7.45 -1.81 -19.20
N MET A 524 7.93 -2.46 -20.25
CA MET A 524 7.92 -1.95 -21.62
C MET A 524 7.47 -3.01 -22.62
N LEU A 525 6.76 -2.57 -23.66
CA LEU A 525 6.60 -3.31 -24.91
C LEU A 525 7.83 -3.01 -25.77
N VAL A 526 8.39 -4.03 -26.41
CA VAL A 526 9.49 -3.86 -27.37
C VAL A 526 8.95 -4.22 -28.75
N VAL A 527 8.94 -3.24 -29.65
CA VAL A 527 8.32 -3.36 -30.98
C VAL A 527 9.28 -2.88 -32.05
N SER A 528 9.18 -3.46 -33.24
CA SER A 528 9.93 -3.02 -34.41
C SER A 528 9.57 -1.57 -34.74
N ASP A 529 10.57 -0.78 -35.13
CA ASP A 529 10.36 0.60 -35.55
C ASP A 529 9.55 0.73 -36.85
N GLU A 530 9.33 -0.38 -37.58
CA GLU A 530 8.41 -0.47 -38.70
C GLU A 530 6.94 -0.19 -38.33
N CYS A 531 6.58 -0.28 -37.04
CA CYS A 531 5.22 0.04 -36.60
C CYS A 531 4.90 1.54 -36.65
N ILE A 532 5.89 2.41 -36.90
CA ILE A 532 5.74 3.87 -36.96
C ILE A 532 6.28 4.42 -38.29
N PRO A 533 5.61 5.41 -38.90
CA PRO A 533 6.14 6.11 -40.08
C PRO A 533 7.56 6.66 -39.85
N LYS A 534 8.51 6.32 -40.74
CA LYS A 534 9.93 6.71 -40.62
C LYS A 534 10.17 8.20 -40.42
N ILE A 535 9.31 9.07 -40.98
CA ILE A 535 9.40 10.52 -40.81
C ILE A 535 9.32 10.95 -39.32
N ILE A 536 8.54 10.23 -38.51
CA ILE A 536 8.38 10.51 -37.08
C ILE A 536 9.65 10.11 -36.32
N LEU A 537 10.23 8.95 -36.67
CA LEU A 537 11.45 8.46 -36.05
C LEU A 537 12.64 9.38 -36.37
N THR A 538 12.78 9.81 -37.62
CA THR A 538 13.82 10.77 -38.03
C THR A 538 13.75 12.06 -37.22
N ASN A 539 12.54 12.57 -36.96
CA ASN A 539 12.34 13.77 -36.16
C ASN A 539 12.62 13.58 -34.67
N ALA A 540 12.39 12.37 -34.14
CA ALA A 540 12.64 12.05 -32.74
C ALA A 540 14.14 11.98 -32.39
N GLY A 541 14.97 11.63 -33.37
CA GLY A 541 16.42 11.44 -33.21
C GLY A 541 16.73 10.18 -32.40
N GLY A 542 17.46 9.22 -32.99
CA GLY A 542 17.79 7.96 -32.32
C GLY A 542 18.72 8.18 -31.13
N ILE A 543 18.51 7.44 -30.04
CA ILE A 543 19.48 7.41 -28.94
C ILE A 543 20.50 6.28 -29.14
N LYS A 544 21.74 6.54 -28.73
CA LYS A 544 22.86 5.60 -28.88
C LYS A 544 22.77 4.40 -27.94
N GLU A 545 22.24 4.59 -26.75
CA GLU A 545 22.13 3.55 -25.72
C GLU A 545 20.68 3.10 -25.60
N ALA A 546 20.41 1.87 -26.02
CA ALA A 546 19.10 1.27 -25.87
C ALA A 546 18.82 0.89 -24.41
N PRO A 547 17.56 0.93 -23.95
CA PRO A 547 17.17 0.29 -22.69
C PRO A 547 17.59 -1.19 -22.68
N GLN A 548 18.18 -1.66 -21.59
CA GLN A 548 18.61 -3.04 -21.48
C GLN A 548 17.42 -3.91 -21.06
N ILE A 549 17.04 -4.88 -21.90
CA ILE A 549 16.04 -5.88 -21.53
C ILE A 549 16.62 -6.77 -20.44
N VAL A 550 16.01 -6.77 -19.25
CA VAL A 550 16.49 -7.54 -18.10
C VAL A 550 15.85 -8.93 -18.05
N ARG A 551 14.51 -8.98 -18.16
CA ARG A 551 13.72 -10.22 -18.11
C ARG A 551 12.26 -10.00 -18.54
N PRO A 552 11.52 -11.07 -18.87
CA PRO A 552 10.06 -10.99 -19.00
C PRO A 552 9.42 -10.54 -17.68
N LEU A 553 8.39 -9.68 -17.75
CA LEU A 553 7.71 -9.12 -16.58
C LEU A 553 7.20 -10.21 -15.62
N TRP A 554 6.65 -11.30 -16.17
CA TRP A 554 6.08 -12.41 -15.40
C TRP A 554 7.07 -13.56 -15.10
N GLY A 555 8.37 -13.36 -15.37
CA GLY A 555 9.40 -14.38 -15.19
C GLY A 555 9.44 -15.43 -16.31
N ALA A 556 10.62 -16.01 -16.54
CA ALA A 556 10.88 -16.93 -17.66
C ALA A 556 10.06 -18.25 -17.58
N THR A 557 9.88 -18.80 -16.37
CA THR A 557 9.13 -20.05 -16.15
C THR A 557 7.64 -19.94 -16.46
N SER A 558 7.06 -18.76 -16.29
CA SER A 558 5.67 -18.47 -16.66
C SER A 558 5.49 -18.17 -18.16
N ALA A 559 6.60 -17.87 -18.84
CA ALA A 559 6.60 -17.29 -20.19
C ALA A 559 6.76 -18.34 -21.31
N ILE A 560 7.34 -19.51 -20.99
CA ILE A 560 7.45 -20.65 -21.91
C ILE A 560 6.04 -21.24 -22.14
N ASN A 561 5.62 -21.34 -23.39
CA ASN A 561 4.32 -21.87 -23.76
C ASN A 561 4.09 -23.27 -23.18
N LYS A 562 3.05 -23.45 -22.35
CA LYS A 562 2.60 -24.75 -21.82
C LYS A 562 1.97 -25.69 -22.87
N ARG A 563 2.12 -25.41 -24.16
CA ARG A 563 1.75 -26.34 -25.24
C ARG A 563 3.00 -26.64 -26.05
N GLY A 564 3.49 -27.86 -25.90
CA GLY A 564 4.65 -28.37 -26.62
C GLY A 564 4.48 -28.21 -28.12
N GLY A 565 5.40 -27.47 -28.71
CA GLY A 565 5.86 -27.71 -30.07
C GLY A 565 7.36 -27.87 -29.94
N SER A 566 7.82 -29.10 -29.74
CA SER A 566 9.21 -29.44 -30.04
C SER A 566 9.40 -29.17 -31.53
N VAL A 567 10.18 -28.16 -31.86
CA VAL A 567 10.71 -28.03 -33.21
C VAL A 567 11.79 -29.10 -33.32
N ASP A 568 11.57 -30.04 -34.23
CA ASP A 568 12.54 -31.05 -34.65
C ASP A 568 13.84 -30.34 -35.07
N ASP A 569 14.97 -30.80 -34.52
CA ASP A 569 16.30 -30.45 -35.00
C ASP A 569 16.49 -31.02 -36.41
N GLY A 570 16.12 -30.20 -37.40
CA GLY A 570 16.20 -30.52 -38.81
C GLY A 570 16.99 -29.46 -39.57
N ASP A 571 18.27 -29.78 -39.76
CA ASP A 571 19.15 -29.36 -40.85
C ASP A 571 19.76 -27.95 -40.85
N ILE A 572 21.09 -27.97 -41.05
CA ILE A 572 22.03 -26.86 -41.05
C ILE A 572 22.12 -26.35 -42.48
N SER A 573 21.76 -25.09 -42.74
CA SER A 573 22.27 -24.38 -43.92
C SER A 573 22.30 -22.86 -43.73
N GLU A 574 23.53 -22.35 -43.65
CA GLU A 574 24.05 -21.07 -44.17
C GLU A 574 23.25 -19.77 -43.91
N THR A 575 23.72 -19.01 -42.92
CA THR A 575 23.56 -17.55 -42.87
C THR A 575 24.69 -16.85 -43.66
N PRO A 576 24.38 -15.82 -44.48
CA PRO A 576 25.41 -15.01 -45.13
C PRO A 576 25.95 -13.92 -44.21
N GLU A 577 27.28 -13.72 -44.25
CA GLU A 577 28.03 -12.69 -43.53
C GLU A 577 27.63 -11.26 -43.92
N PRO A 578 27.59 -10.29 -42.98
CA PRO A 578 27.65 -8.88 -43.30
C PRO A 578 29.10 -8.37 -43.41
N PRO A 579 29.38 -7.42 -44.33
CA PRO A 579 30.74 -7.01 -44.68
C PRO A 579 31.39 -6.07 -43.64
N ALA A 580 32.70 -6.23 -43.51
CA ALA A 580 33.61 -5.40 -42.74
C ALA A 580 34.00 -4.09 -43.47
N THR A 581 34.07 -2.99 -42.72
CA THR A 581 34.95 -1.81 -42.96
C THR A 581 35.08 -1.05 -41.63
N ALA A 582 36.22 -1.05 -40.94
CA ALA A 582 37.45 -0.25 -41.15
C ALA A 582 37.38 1.17 -40.54
N GLY A 583 38.35 1.51 -39.67
CA GLY A 583 38.73 2.91 -39.41
C GLY A 583 39.17 3.23 -37.97
N GLU A 584 40.42 2.95 -37.63
CA GLU A 584 41.13 3.55 -36.51
C GLU A 584 41.31 5.07 -36.70
N ALA A 585 41.25 5.85 -35.61
CA ALA A 585 42.04 7.08 -35.48
C ALA A 585 42.23 7.47 -34.00
N ARG A 586 43.51 7.59 -33.65
CA ARG A 586 44.11 7.95 -32.36
C ARG A 586 44.47 9.44 -32.40
N MET A 587 44.16 10.24 -31.38
CA MET A 587 44.91 11.48 -31.10
C MET A 587 44.90 11.89 -29.62
N HIS A 588 46.09 12.31 -29.19
CA HIS A 588 46.55 12.82 -27.90
C HIS A 588 46.32 14.33 -27.74
N LEU A 589 46.67 14.84 -26.53
CA LEU A 589 46.96 16.22 -26.09
C LEU A 589 45.78 16.91 -25.36
N LYS A 590 45.93 17.66 -24.25
CA LYS A 590 47.05 18.03 -23.37
C LYS A 590 46.46 18.74 -22.13
N GLU A 591 47.20 18.73 -21.01
CA GLU A 591 47.05 19.61 -19.84
C GLU A 591 47.14 21.11 -20.19
N VAL A 592 46.50 21.96 -19.38
CA VAL A 592 47.01 23.29 -18.96
C VAL A 592 46.44 23.65 -17.57
N GLU A 593 47.35 23.95 -16.64
CA GLU A 593 47.18 24.55 -15.31
C GLU A 593 46.78 26.04 -15.37
N SER A 594 46.22 26.61 -14.31
CA SER A 594 46.73 27.90 -13.81
C SER A 594 46.34 28.18 -12.35
N GLU A 595 47.33 28.75 -11.67
CA GLU A 595 47.45 29.11 -10.26
C GLU A 595 46.67 30.40 -9.91
N ARG A 596 46.42 30.61 -8.60
CA ARG A 596 46.59 31.94 -7.95
C ARG A 596 46.61 31.85 -6.42
N GLU A 597 47.62 32.51 -5.86
CA GLU A 597 48.01 32.63 -4.45
C GLU A 597 47.23 33.72 -3.67
N ALA A 598 46.89 33.39 -2.39
CA ALA A 598 47.08 34.12 -1.10
C ALA A 598 46.63 35.61 -0.88
N PRO A 599 46.64 36.19 0.36
CA PRO A 599 47.00 35.64 1.70
C PRO A 599 46.04 35.96 2.90
N GLU A 600 46.34 35.28 4.01
CA GLU A 600 46.24 35.57 5.47
C GLU A 600 45.34 36.68 6.06
N ASP A 601 44.59 36.33 7.13
CA ASP A 601 44.60 37.10 8.39
C ASP A 601 44.09 36.29 9.61
N SER A 602 44.38 36.79 10.82
CA SER A 602 44.66 36.01 12.03
C SER A 602 43.84 36.40 13.29
N VAL A 603 43.84 35.51 14.31
CA VAL A 603 43.62 35.68 15.78
C VAL A 603 42.16 35.77 16.34
N PRO A 604 41.88 35.60 17.67
CA PRO A 604 41.62 34.33 18.39
C PRO A 604 40.27 34.24 19.15
N ALA A 605 40.04 33.08 19.78
CA ALA A 605 38.94 32.74 20.70
C ALA A 605 39.11 33.26 22.15
N PRO A 606 38.03 33.22 22.96
CA PRO A 606 38.08 32.80 24.38
C PRO A 606 37.11 31.60 24.61
N GLN A 607 37.49 30.48 25.23
CA GLN A 607 37.76 30.18 26.65
C GLN A 607 36.60 30.39 27.65
N GLU A 608 36.27 29.26 28.32
CA GLU A 608 35.71 29.09 29.68
C GLU A 608 34.22 29.45 29.89
N SER A 609 33.40 28.74 30.67
CA SER A 609 33.62 27.89 31.85
C SER A 609 32.37 27.02 32.18
N ASP A 610 32.59 26.09 33.11
CA ASP A 610 31.71 25.15 33.85
C ASP A 610 30.33 25.69 34.31
N VAL A 611 29.34 24.89 34.72
CA VAL A 611 29.20 24.31 36.07
C VAL A 611 28.02 23.30 36.16
N PHE A 612 28.25 22.24 36.94
CA PHE A 612 27.36 21.23 37.56
C PHE A 612 25.98 21.74 38.05
N SER A 613 24.90 20.96 38.22
CA SER A 613 24.63 19.95 39.27
C SER A 613 23.16 19.48 39.11
N VAL A 614 22.82 18.18 38.98
CA VAL A 614 22.44 17.22 40.04
C VAL A 614 21.14 17.56 40.85
N LEU A 615 20.11 16.73 40.60
CA LEU A 615 18.85 16.40 41.33
C LEU A 615 19.09 15.92 42.81
N PRO A 616 18.11 15.41 43.62
CA PRO A 616 16.64 15.53 43.78
C PRO A 616 16.24 15.69 45.31
N PRO A 617 15.28 14.94 45.93
CA PRO A 617 13.80 15.02 45.95
C PRO A 617 13.21 15.24 47.37
N GLY A 618 11.87 15.35 47.51
CA GLY A 618 11.22 15.29 48.84
C GLY A 618 9.69 15.16 48.83
N PHE A 619 9.21 14.11 49.51
CA PHE A 619 7.84 13.69 49.78
C PHE A 619 7.04 14.63 50.71
N GLY A 620 5.71 14.50 50.72
CA GLY A 620 4.89 14.85 51.89
C GLY A 620 3.40 14.96 51.63
N ALA A 621 2.65 13.88 51.92
CA ALA A 621 1.19 13.88 52.03
C ALA A 621 0.73 14.51 53.34
N ALA A 622 -0.40 15.22 53.34
CA ALA A 622 -1.19 15.50 54.53
C ALA A 622 -2.68 15.58 54.18
N ILE A 623 -3.45 14.87 55.01
CA ILE A 623 -4.90 14.71 55.05
C ILE A 623 -5.50 15.95 55.73
N VAL A 624 -6.59 16.50 55.20
CA VAL A 624 -7.53 17.35 55.94
C VAL A 624 -8.96 16.98 55.51
N GLU A 625 -9.73 16.46 56.47
CA GLU A 625 -11.19 16.39 56.45
C GLU A 625 -11.78 17.78 56.73
N SER A 626 -12.83 18.18 56.00
CA SER A 626 -14.01 18.87 56.55
C SER A 626 -15.07 19.14 55.48
N ASP A 627 -16.26 18.62 55.72
CA ASP A 627 -17.59 19.23 55.59
C ASP A 627 -18.08 19.82 54.24
N GLU A 628 -19.01 19.08 53.63
CA GLU A 628 -20.15 19.56 52.80
C GLU A 628 -21.27 20.14 53.70
N PRO A 629 -22.32 20.86 53.20
CA PRO A 629 -22.85 20.92 51.82
C PRO A 629 -23.32 22.32 51.32
N ASP A 630 -23.93 22.31 50.11
CA ASP A 630 -24.80 23.31 49.45
C ASP A 630 -24.15 24.28 48.43
N ASP A 631 -24.15 23.90 47.13
CA ASP A 631 -24.92 24.57 46.04
C ASP A 631 -24.63 23.92 44.64
N PRO A 632 -25.51 24.10 43.62
CA PRO A 632 -25.64 23.26 42.43
C PRO A 632 -24.86 23.72 41.18
N GLU A 633 -24.84 22.84 40.17
CA GLU A 633 -24.66 23.13 38.74
C GLU A 633 -23.39 23.89 38.30
N LEU A 634 -22.29 23.14 38.16
CA LEU A 634 -21.22 23.48 37.21
C LEU A 634 -21.59 23.01 35.80
N ALA A 635 -22.46 23.76 35.13
CA ALA A 635 -22.56 23.71 33.68
C ALA A 635 -21.28 24.34 33.08
N LEU A 636 -20.57 23.56 32.25
CA LEU A 636 -19.50 24.09 31.41
C LEU A 636 -20.03 25.26 30.57
N PRO A 637 -19.29 26.37 30.38
CA PRO A 637 -19.78 27.49 29.58
C PRO A 637 -20.01 27.01 28.13
N PRO A 638 -21.16 27.34 27.51
CA PRO A 638 -21.35 27.06 26.09
C PRO A 638 -20.26 27.81 25.30
N ARG A 639 -19.67 27.12 24.32
CA ARG A 639 -18.79 27.76 23.33
C ARG A 639 -19.55 28.93 22.68
N PRO A 640 -18.88 30.05 22.36
CA PRO A 640 -19.58 31.24 21.88
C PRO A 640 -20.23 30.95 20.54
N ILE A 641 -21.56 30.85 20.53
CA ILE A 641 -22.35 30.96 19.30
C ILE A 641 -22.15 32.39 18.80
N LEU A 642 -21.70 32.55 17.55
CA LEU A 642 -21.51 33.85 16.93
C LEU A 642 -22.88 34.57 16.82
N ASP A 643 -23.08 35.59 17.65
CA ASP A 643 -24.26 36.45 17.57
C ASP A 643 -24.09 37.48 16.44
N LEU A 644 -24.76 37.21 15.32
CA LEU A 644 -24.72 38.07 14.12
C LEU A 644 -25.30 39.47 14.38
N TYR A 645 -26.19 39.64 15.37
CA TYR A 645 -26.69 40.96 15.76
C TYR A 645 -25.60 41.76 16.49
N ARG A 646 -24.84 41.09 17.36
CA ARG A 646 -23.71 41.72 18.05
C ARG A 646 -22.58 42.09 17.10
N LEU A 647 -22.26 41.23 16.13
CA LEU A 647 -21.27 41.55 15.08
C LEU A 647 -21.71 42.77 14.25
N ARG A 648 -22.99 42.86 13.87
CA ARG A 648 -23.54 44.04 13.19
C ARG A 648 -23.34 45.30 14.04
N GLN A 649 -23.68 45.22 15.32
CA GLN A 649 -23.57 46.32 16.25
C GLN A 649 -22.12 46.77 16.43
N ASP A 650 -21.18 45.84 16.57
CA ASP A 650 -19.75 46.15 16.69
C ASP A 650 -19.18 46.82 15.43
N VAL A 651 -19.69 46.47 14.23
CA VAL A 651 -19.34 47.17 12.98
C VAL A 651 -19.94 48.58 12.94
N MET A 652 -21.19 48.76 13.38
CA MET A 652 -21.82 50.08 13.48
C MET A 652 -21.13 50.98 14.51
N GLU A 653 -20.61 50.39 15.59
CA GLU A 653 -19.85 51.07 16.64
C GLU A 653 -18.37 51.31 16.27
N GLY A 654 -17.95 50.89 15.06
CA GLY A 654 -16.59 51.12 14.55
C GLY A 654 -15.50 50.25 15.17
N LYS A 655 -15.87 49.15 15.84
CA LYS A 655 -14.91 48.21 16.46
C LYS A 655 -14.22 47.31 15.45
N PHE A 656 -14.80 47.16 14.26
CA PHE A 656 -14.19 46.51 13.11
C PHE A 656 -14.11 47.51 11.97
N MET A 657 -13.01 47.50 11.20
CA MET A 657 -12.80 48.32 10.00
C MET A 657 -13.19 47.50 8.77
N PRO A 658 -14.40 47.65 8.22
CA PRO A 658 -14.80 46.85 7.08
C PRO A 658 -14.36 47.47 5.74
N GLU A 659 -14.30 46.65 4.71
CA GLU A 659 -14.06 47.11 3.34
C GLU A 659 -15.36 47.74 2.79
N LYS A 660 -15.30 49.03 2.48
CA LYS A 660 -16.43 49.78 1.89
C LYS A 660 -16.31 49.78 0.38
N HIS A 661 -17.40 49.43 -0.30
CA HIS A 661 -17.53 49.57 -1.75
C HIS A 661 -18.28 50.85 -2.12
N ASP A 662 -18.05 51.34 -3.35
CA ASP A 662 -18.63 52.57 -3.89
C ASP A 662 -20.17 52.57 -3.93
N ASP A 663 -20.81 51.39 -3.88
CA ASP A 663 -22.27 51.23 -3.83
C ASP A 663 -22.86 51.34 -2.40
N GLY A 664 -22.02 51.71 -1.42
CA GLY A 664 -22.38 51.82 -0.01
C GLY A 664 -22.46 50.47 0.71
N THR A 665 -22.04 49.38 0.07
CA THR A 665 -22.01 48.07 0.72
C THR A 665 -20.74 47.87 1.54
N VAL A 666 -20.90 47.12 2.62
CA VAL A 666 -19.84 46.81 3.57
C VAL A 666 -19.58 45.31 3.54
N LEU A 667 -18.32 44.91 3.32
CA LEU A 667 -17.86 43.54 3.48
C LEU A 667 -17.08 43.41 4.78
N VAL A 668 -17.54 42.50 5.63
CA VAL A 668 -16.82 42.12 6.84
C VAL A 668 -16.16 40.78 6.54
N ALA A 669 -14.84 40.80 6.39
CA ALA A 669 -14.04 39.59 6.40
C ALA A 669 -14.08 39.04 7.82
N ALA A 670 -14.68 37.87 7.97
CA ALA A 670 -14.59 37.12 9.19
C ALA A 670 -13.99 35.78 8.75
N ASP A 671 -12.82 35.43 9.29
CA ASP A 671 -12.22 34.09 9.17
C ASP A 671 -13.11 33.09 9.93
N LEU A 672 -14.32 32.93 9.44
CA LEU A 672 -15.34 32.08 10.01
C LEU A 672 -15.13 30.70 9.41
N VAL A 673 -14.47 29.86 10.18
CA VAL A 673 -14.46 28.42 9.95
C VAL A 673 -15.85 27.89 10.28
N TRP A 674 -16.78 28.00 9.32
CA TRP A 674 -18.04 27.29 9.40
C TRP A 674 -17.76 25.82 9.07
N THR A 675 -17.93 24.92 10.02
CA THR A 675 -18.16 23.52 9.66
C THR A 675 -19.55 23.42 8.99
N GLU A 676 -19.75 22.52 8.03
CA GLU A 676 -21.00 22.44 7.23
C GLU A 676 -22.29 22.27 8.06
N TYR A 677 -22.17 22.00 9.36
CA TYR A 677 -23.26 21.81 10.32
C TYR A 677 -23.70 23.08 11.06
N GLU A 678 -23.00 24.20 10.93
CA GLU A 678 -23.26 25.41 11.72
C GLU A 678 -23.86 26.56 10.91
N GLN A 679 -24.65 26.35 9.85
CA GLN A 679 -25.33 27.51 9.23
C GLN A 679 -26.22 28.23 10.27
N PRO A 680 -26.15 29.57 10.36
CA PRO A 680 -26.98 30.31 11.31
C PRO A 680 -28.43 30.09 10.90
N ARG A 681 -29.26 29.62 11.85
CA ARG A 681 -30.69 29.30 11.58
C ARG A 681 -31.46 30.49 11.02
N THR A 682 -30.95 31.71 11.21
CA THR A 682 -31.47 32.95 10.63
C THR A 682 -30.33 33.91 10.29
N ILE A 683 -30.25 34.34 9.03
CA ILE A 683 -29.44 35.50 8.62
C ILE A 683 -30.32 36.74 8.83
N PRO A 684 -29.90 37.76 9.59
CA PRO A 684 -30.70 38.96 9.83
C PRO A 684 -31.12 39.65 8.53
N GLU A 685 -32.33 40.22 8.52
CA GLU A 685 -32.86 40.95 7.37
C GLU A 685 -31.92 42.09 6.95
N GLY A 686 -31.54 42.10 5.66
CA GLY A 686 -30.55 43.04 5.10
C GLY A 686 -29.11 42.53 5.02
N MET A 687 -28.81 41.34 5.57
CA MET A 687 -27.52 40.66 5.40
C MET A 687 -27.60 39.53 4.36
N LYS A 688 -26.52 39.32 3.60
CA LYS A 688 -26.36 38.23 2.64
C LYS A 688 -25.00 37.57 2.82
N LEU A 689 -24.98 36.25 2.91
CA LEU A 689 -23.74 35.49 2.84
C LEU A 689 -23.27 35.43 1.38
N VAL A 690 -22.03 35.83 1.10
CA VAL A 690 -21.43 35.84 -0.23
C VAL A 690 -20.21 34.95 -0.23
N LEU A 691 -20.15 33.98 -1.14
CA LEU A 691 -18.99 33.12 -1.32
C LEU A 691 -18.08 33.74 -2.39
N ASN A 692 -16.81 33.94 -2.07
CA ASN A 692 -15.81 34.27 -3.08
C ASN A 692 -15.48 32.99 -3.85
N SER A 693 -15.88 32.95 -5.12
CA SER A 693 -15.72 31.77 -5.99
C SER A 693 -14.27 31.41 -6.31
N ARG A 694 -13.32 32.34 -6.13
CA ARG A 694 -11.89 32.08 -6.36
C ARG A 694 -11.18 31.51 -5.14
N THR A 695 -11.58 31.93 -3.93
CA THR A 695 -10.87 31.56 -2.69
C THR A 695 -11.66 30.60 -1.79
N GLY A 696 -12.96 30.41 -2.05
CA GLY A 696 -13.86 29.64 -1.18
C GLY A 696 -14.22 30.34 0.13
N THR A 697 -13.75 31.57 0.34
CA THR A 697 -14.00 32.35 1.57
C THR A 697 -15.43 32.87 1.61
N LYS A 698 -16.10 32.76 2.76
CA LYS A 698 -17.46 33.26 2.99
C LYS A 698 -17.42 34.65 3.64
N PHE A 699 -18.17 35.60 3.10
CA PHE A 699 -18.29 36.96 3.59
C PHE A 699 -19.74 37.26 4.00
N LEU A 700 -19.94 38.11 5.00
CA LEU A 700 -21.24 38.73 5.26
C LEU A 700 -21.29 40.10 4.58
N ARG A 701 -22.24 40.27 3.66
CA ARG A 701 -22.49 41.50 2.91
C ARG A 701 -23.76 42.15 3.43
N PHE A 702 -23.71 43.42 3.81
CA PHE A 702 -24.91 44.20 4.12
C PHE A 702 -24.76 45.67 3.73
N LYS A 703 -25.89 46.32 3.49
CA LYS A 703 -25.94 47.73 3.10
C LYS A 703 -26.14 48.58 4.36
N LEU A 704 -25.28 49.58 4.56
CA LEU A 704 -25.52 50.58 5.59
C LEU A 704 -26.68 51.47 5.13
N ALA A 705 -27.66 51.69 6.00
CA ALA A 705 -28.78 52.61 5.76
C ALA A 705 -28.34 54.06 5.96
#